data_AF-A0A8H3B1H0-F1
#
_entry.id   AF-A0A8H3B1H0-F1
#
_cell.length_a   1.000
_cell.length_b   1.000
_cell.length_c   1.000
_cell.angle_alpha   90.00
_cell.angle_beta   90.00
_cell.angle_gamma   90.00
#
_symmetry.space_group_name_H-M   'P 1'
#
loop_
_entity.id
_entity.type
_entity.pdbx_description
1 polymer ?
#
loop_
_entity_poly.entity_id
_entity_poly.type
_entity_poly.pdbx_seq_one_letter_code
_entity_poly.pdbx_strand_id
1 'polypeptide(L)'
;MDVCILYLRHNLSKKLDSSTYVTCLSVIRRTVFFLQVERVRIDYHWNELWRAIIATLVFVLAKQDVVASGTVSIERMIAEIVQALDLAVACADGFLPSPEAVHQLVYEMVRASPTLQQLKEREESGKYKQGLYDLLMTIEFYEGQLEGASSADNVMRVLAREIERDGIHGVSAREREEPGLIDPSVWQMASRALVFLPLLFDLVNGATVLSTRAQTFNGVGGSGAWWSNDLYHFPESVRRNLSDLLFSEQGLGLSSYRYNLGGGGLGVSTPARAPETFYVSQGVYNWSADAQGLYFLKAAADRGVPQLTAFVNSAPRDFTTNGQSCGGVFKTGTEAGYGQYIADTLDYIINTLHIPISYLSPFNEPDSSFGPVPCGQEGMQTKPNQRAAVINGVYSKLVSKGLQNKVGIMADESSNLGLAQNEYASWLPQVLDKVAVICHHTYDFPTDANYLSYVNYVKSIAPNKQTWMSEVCCSVGAADASDRKWSGGYDPTIRGGLHFATMMMQSFIVAQEAHYDFWTLLSSMIGCSPLGNPSCVNSINTSGWQDGLIYYDPNYAQNGNFALYLTKHYWTMKHFGNFVKPGFIRHAVNGTDTKILAVESDTTFALLAINAYATQTTIPVSFQDTSLRLQAARAYRTSATEDFASVGLPVLSNGSWSLVLAPTSLTTWVFSKVK
;
A
#
# COMPACT_ATOMS: atom_id res chain seq x y z
N MET A 1 -13.51 14.85 7.55
CA MET A 1 -14.78 15.18 8.22
C MET A 1 -14.63 15.35 9.73
N ASP A 2 -13.94 14.46 10.45
CA ASP A 2 -13.76 14.54 11.93
C ASP A 2 -13.23 15.87 12.43
N VAL A 3 -12.18 16.40 11.77
CA VAL A 3 -11.61 17.70 12.11
C VAL A 3 -12.66 18.82 11.96
N CYS A 4 -13.50 18.76 10.92
CA CYS A 4 -14.57 19.73 10.71
C CYS A 4 -15.65 19.61 11.80
N ILE A 5 -16.06 18.39 12.19
CA ILE A 5 -17.03 18.18 13.28
C ILE A 5 -16.48 18.71 14.60
N LEU A 6 -15.25 18.36 14.95
CA LEU A 6 -14.60 18.85 16.16
C LEU A 6 -14.51 20.38 16.15
N TYR A 7 -14.19 20.97 14.99
CA TYR A 7 -14.13 22.41 14.85
C TYR A 7 -15.49 23.07 15.08
N LEU A 8 -16.54 22.59 14.40
CA LEU A 8 -17.91 23.11 14.52
C LEU A 8 -18.45 23.00 15.96
N ARG A 9 -18.10 21.95 16.70
CA ARG A 9 -18.59 21.73 18.06
C ARG A 9 -17.86 22.54 19.12
N HIS A 10 -16.54 22.60 19.03
CA HIS A 10 -15.71 23.06 20.15
C HIS A 10 -15.23 24.51 20.03
N ASN A 11 -15.54 25.20 18.92
CA ASN A 11 -15.06 26.58 18.68
C ASN A 11 -16.20 27.61 18.63
N LEU A 12 -17.40 27.27 19.14
CA LEU A 12 -18.52 28.22 19.18
C LEU A 12 -18.23 29.29 20.23
N SER A 13 -18.03 30.52 19.78
CA SER A 13 -17.69 31.65 20.64
C SER A 13 -18.28 32.96 20.11
N LYS A 14 -18.27 34.02 20.93
CA LYS A 14 -18.72 35.36 20.48
C LYS A 14 -17.81 35.98 19.40
N LYS A 15 -16.59 35.46 19.20
CA LYS A 15 -15.67 35.85 18.13
C LYS A 15 -15.51 34.65 17.20
N LEU A 16 -16.45 34.47 16.27
CA LEU A 16 -16.39 33.37 15.33
C LEU A 16 -15.38 33.66 14.23
N ASP A 17 -14.49 32.71 13.97
CA ASP A 17 -13.71 32.68 12.73
C ASP A 17 -14.61 32.22 11.58
N SER A 18 -15.44 33.13 11.07
CA SER A 18 -16.45 32.81 10.08
C SER A 18 -15.89 32.21 8.79
N SER A 19 -14.63 32.50 8.45
CA SER A 19 -13.93 31.91 7.31
C SER A 19 -13.69 30.42 7.50
N THR A 20 -13.22 30.01 8.68
CA THR A 20 -12.94 28.60 8.97
C THR A 20 -14.22 27.78 9.13
N TYR A 21 -15.29 28.37 9.70
CA TYR A 21 -16.63 27.73 9.71
C TYR A 21 -17.16 27.49 8.30
N VAL A 22 -17.10 28.50 7.42
CA VAL A 22 -17.50 28.36 6.01
C VAL A 22 -16.65 27.32 5.28
N THR A 23 -15.35 27.26 5.56
CA THR A 23 -14.44 26.26 5.00
C THR A 23 -14.83 24.85 5.46
N CYS A 24 -15.08 24.65 6.76
CA CYS A 24 -15.50 23.36 7.31
C CYS A 24 -16.82 22.89 6.68
N LEU A 25 -17.81 23.77 6.57
CA LEU A 25 -19.12 23.47 5.98
C LEU A 25 -19.01 23.15 4.48
N SER A 26 -18.16 23.89 3.75
CA SER A 26 -17.87 23.63 2.33
C SER A 26 -17.19 22.27 2.12
N VAL A 27 -16.21 21.92 2.96
CA VAL A 27 -15.56 20.60 2.96
C VAL A 27 -16.57 19.48 3.22
N ILE A 28 -17.44 19.65 4.22
CA ILE A 28 -18.50 18.68 4.52
C ILE A 28 -19.42 18.51 3.31
N ARG A 29 -19.91 19.62 2.73
CA ARG A 29 -20.81 19.61 1.57
C ARG A 29 -20.18 18.94 0.34
N ARG A 30 -18.90 19.22 0.06
CA ARG A 30 -18.12 18.57 -1.01
C ARG A 30 -17.91 17.08 -0.75
N THR A 31 -17.67 16.71 0.50
CA THR A 31 -17.50 15.30 0.86
C THR A 31 -18.80 14.53 0.67
N VAL A 32 -19.95 15.08 1.13
CA VAL A 32 -21.27 14.48 0.91
C VAL A 32 -21.58 14.36 -0.58
N PHE A 33 -21.30 15.42 -1.36
CA PHE A 33 -21.46 15.39 -2.82
C PHE A 33 -20.62 14.28 -3.47
N PHE A 34 -19.35 14.18 -3.12
CA PHE A 34 -18.44 13.15 -3.64
C PHE A 34 -18.92 11.74 -3.29
N LEU A 35 -19.26 11.50 -2.02
CA LEU A 35 -19.73 10.18 -1.57
C LEU A 35 -21.02 9.77 -2.30
N GLN A 36 -21.92 10.71 -2.55
CA GLN A 36 -23.13 10.50 -3.35
C GLN A 36 -22.81 10.13 -4.80
N VAL A 37 -21.95 10.92 -5.47
CA VAL A 37 -21.60 10.71 -6.89
C VAL A 37 -20.91 9.36 -7.09
N GLU A 38 -19.97 9.03 -6.21
CA GLU A 38 -19.21 7.78 -6.26
C GLU A 38 -19.95 6.59 -5.63
N ARG A 39 -21.16 6.80 -5.08
CA ARG A 39 -21.96 5.78 -4.36
C ARG A 39 -21.18 5.09 -3.24
N VAL A 40 -20.27 5.82 -2.59
CA VAL A 40 -19.44 5.32 -1.50
C VAL A 40 -20.18 5.54 -0.17
N ARG A 41 -20.41 4.44 0.54
CA ARG A 41 -21.03 4.44 1.87
C ARG A 41 -19.99 4.14 2.93
N ILE A 42 -19.73 5.10 3.80
CA ILE A 42 -18.77 4.95 4.89
C ILE A 42 -19.49 4.64 6.22
N ASP A 43 -18.93 3.71 6.99
CA ASP A 43 -19.31 3.52 8.39
C ASP A 43 -18.75 4.69 9.20
N TYR A 44 -19.64 5.56 9.68
CA TYR A 44 -19.27 6.85 10.22
C TYR A 44 -20.31 7.35 11.22
N HIS A 45 -19.89 8.24 12.13
CA HIS A 45 -20.75 8.87 13.13
C HIS A 45 -21.62 10.00 12.55
N TRP A 46 -22.44 9.68 11.53
CA TRP A 46 -23.28 10.62 10.78
C TRP A 46 -24.20 11.45 11.66
N ASN A 47 -24.78 10.87 12.71
CA ASN A 47 -25.64 11.59 13.64
C ASN A 47 -24.90 12.76 14.34
N GLU A 48 -23.64 12.57 14.71
CA GLU A 48 -22.85 13.63 15.36
C GLU A 48 -22.49 14.76 14.37
N LEU A 49 -22.40 14.47 13.07
CA LEU A 49 -22.24 15.48 12.02
C LEU A 49 -23.48 16.37 11.93
N TRP A 50 -24.67 15.77 11.84
CA TRP A 50 -25.94 16.52 11.72
C TRP A 50 -26.18 17.41 12.93
N ARG A 51 -25.95 16.86 14.13
CA ARG A 51 -26.01 17.62 15.38
C ARG A 51 -25.03 18.79 15.41
N ALA A 52 -23.81 18.61 14.93
CA ALA A 52 -22.81 19.69 14.89
C ALA A 52 -23.22 20.83 13.95
N ILE A 53 -23.74 20.50 12.75
CA ILE A 53 -24.20 21.50 11.76
C ILE A 53 -25.41 22.26 12.31
N ILE A 54 -26.41 21.57 12.86
CA ILE A 54 -27.60 22.18 13.45
C ILE A 54 -27.24 23.03 14.67
N ALA A 55 -26.39 22.54 15.56
CA ALA A 55 -25.95 23.29 16.75
C ALA A 55 -25.24 24.59 16.35
N THR A 56 -24.47 24.58 15.26
CA THR A 56 -23.85 25.78 14.69
C THR A 56 -24.91 26.79 14.23
N LEU A 57 -25.95 26.34 13.51
CA LEU A 57 -27.05 27.19 13.07
C LEU A 57 -27.80 27.81 14.25
N VAL A 58 -28.16 27.00 15.25
CA VAL A 58 -28.83 27.44 16.48
C VAL A 58 -28.00 28.52 17.18
N PHE A 59 -26.69 28.30 17.33
CA PHE A 59 -25.79 29.24 17.97
C PHE A 59 -25.73 30.58 17.22
N VAL A 60 -25.56 30.53 15.91
CA VAL A 60 -25.45 31.71 15.05
C VAL A 60 -26.72 32.55 15.09
N LEU A 61 -27.90 31.93 15.02
CA LEU A 61 -29.18 32.64 15.10
C LEU A 61 -29.45 33.22 16.50
N ALA A 62 -29.13 32.47 17.55
CA ALA A 62 -29.38 32.90 18.93
C ALA A 62 -28.43 34.02 19.42
N LYS A 63 -27.27 34.21 18.76
CA LYS A 63 -26.22 35.14 19.20
C LYS A 63 -25.82 36.19 18.16
N GLN A 64 -26.62 36.37 17.11
CA GLN A 64 -26.33 37.30 16.01
C GLN A 64 -25.91 38.72 16.46
N ASP A 65 -26.54 39.26 17.51
CA ASP A 65 -26.32 40.64 17.97
C ASP A 65 -24.97 40.83 18.70
N VAL A 66 -24.34 39.73 19.09
CA VAL A 66 -23.10 39.72 19.89
C VAL A 66 -21.98 38.90 19.26
N VAL A 67 -22.23 38.24 18.12
CA VAL A 67 -21.22 37.53 17.34
C VAL A 67 -20.49 38.55 16.46
N ALA A 68 -19.21 38.76 16.73
CA ALA A 68 -18.34 39.48 15.82
C ALA A 68 -18.10 38.61 14.59
N SER A 69 -18.54 39.07 13.41
CA SER A 69 -18.25 38.38 12.14
C SER A 69 -16.76 38.55 11.77
N GLY A 70 -16.13 37.45 11.33
CA GLY A 70 -14.81 37.48 10.71
C GLY A 70 -14.86 38.08 9.29
N THR A 71 -13.91 37.72 8.44
CA THR A 71 -13.83 38.21 7.05
C THR A 71 -15.03 37.82 6.17
N VAL A 72 -15.86 36.88 6.62
CA VAL A 72 -17.05 36.40 5.92
C VAL A 72 -18.32 36.71 6.72
N SER A 73 -19.38 37.14 6.03
CA SER A 73 -20.66 37.48 6.67
C SER A 73 -21.33 36.25 7.30
N ILE A 74 -22.05 36.47 8.40
CA ILE A 74 -22.88 35.45 9.06
C ILE A 74 -23.91 34.87 8.08
N GLU A 75 -24.49 35.70 7.22
CA GLU A 75 -25.42 35.28 6.18
C GLU A 75 -24.81 34.27 5.19
N ARG A 76 -23.52 34.41 4.87
CA ARG A 76 -22.83 33.42 4.03
C ARG A 76 -22.64 32.09 4.75
N MET A 77 -22.43 32.11 6.06
CA MET A 77 -22.34 30.90 6.87
C MET A 77 -23.69 30.18 6.94
N ILE A 78 -24.78 30.93 7.19
CA ILE A 78 -26.15 30.39 7.16
C ILE A 78 -26.43 29.75 5.80
N ALA A 79 -26.04 30.40 4.71
CA ALA A 79 -26.19 29.85 3.37
C ALA A 79 -25.48 28.50 3.18
N GLU A 80 -24.23 28.36 3.66
CA GLU A 80 -23.48 27.09 3.54
C GLU A 80 -24.07 25.99 4.43
N ILE A 81 -24.60 26.32 5.62
CA ILE A 81 -25.30 25.36 6.49
C ILE A 81 -26.55 24.83 5.77
N VAL A 82 -27.41 25.74 5.28
CA VAL A 82 -28.65 25.36 4.59
C VAL A 82 -28.33 24.50 3.36
N GLN A 83 -27.33 24.89 2.56
CA GLN A 83 -26.93 24.12 1.39
C GLN A 83 -26.35 22.73 1.74
N ALA A 84 -25.62 22.61 2.85
CA ALA A 84 -25.07 21.31 3.29
C ALA A 84 -26.17 20.36 3.76
N LEU A 85 -27.14 20.87 4.54
CA LEU A 85 -28.28 20.09 5.01
C LEU A 85 -29.21 19.69 3.87
N ASP A 86 -29.53 20.65 3.01
CA ASP A 86 -30.35 20.42 1.84
C ASP A 86 -29.73 19.34 0.95
N LEU A 87 -28.43 19.45 0.64
CA LEU A 87 -27.73 18.42 -0.14
C LEU A 87 -27.82 17.05 0.54
N ALA A 88 -27.52 16.97 1.84
CA ALA A 88 -27.52 15.72 2.59
C ALA A 88 -28.90 15.03 2.57
N VAL A 89 -29.99 15.77 2.75
CA VAL A 89 -31.36 15.22 2.69
C VAL A 89 -31.65 14.70 1.28
N ALA A 90 -31.27 15.43 0.24
CA ALA A 90 -31.59 15.05 -1.12
C ALA A 90 -30.81 13.83 -1.64
N CYS A 91 -29.63 13.57 -1.08
CA CYS A 91 -28.78 12.47 -1.52
C CYS A 91 -28.60 11.35 -0.49
N ALA A 92 -29.36 11.37 0.60
CA ALA A 92 -29.24 10.48 1.74
C ALA A 92 -29.04 9.00 1.34
N ASP A 93 -29.85 8.49 0.41
CA ASP A 93 -29.83 7.09 -0.01
C ASP A 93 -28.55 6.66 -0.73
N GLY A 94 -27.82 7.57 -1.36
CA GLY A 94 -26.63 7.19 -2.14
C GLY A 94 -25.33 7.26 -1.35
N PHE A 95 -25.28 7.94 -0.20
CA PHE A 95 -24.07 8.01 0.62
C PHE A 95 -24.22 7.47 2.06
N LEU A 96 -25.43 7.39 2.60
CA LEU A 96 -25.62 6.87 3.96
C LEU A 96 -25.55 5.33 4.00
N PRO A 97 -24.94 4.74 5.04
CA PRO A 97 -24.64 3.31 5.09
C PRO A 97 -25.86 2.42 5.36
N SER A 98 -26.92 2.97 5.95
CA SER A 98 -28.11 2.20 6.35
C SER A 98 -29.38 3.06 6.36
N PRO A 99 -30.58 2.44 6.24
CA PRO A 99 -31.86 3.13 6.42
C PRO A 99 -31.95 3.85 7.76
N GLU A 100 -31.42 3.25 8.82
CA GLU A 100 -31.38 3.86 10.15
C GLU A 100 -30.62 5.19 10.17
N ALA A 101 -29.53 5.32 9.41
CA ALA A 101 -28.81 6.59 9.28
C ALA A 101 -29.64 7.65 8.54
N VAL A 102 -30.47 7.24 7.57
CA VAL A 102 -31.42 8.12 6.88
C VAL A 102 -32.51 8.60 7.83
N HIS A 103 -33.07 7.70 8.64
CA HIS A 103 -34.07 8.05 9.66
C HIS A 103 -33.53 9.07 10.66
N GLN A 104 -32.28 8.89 11.11
CA GLN A 104 -31.62 9.81 12.04
C GLN A 104 -31.38 11.20 11.42
N LEU A 105 -31.04 11.29 10.13
CA LEU A 105 -30.93 12.58 9.44
C LEU A 105 -32.27 13.32 9.42
N VAL A 106 -33.35 12.65 8.99
CA VAL A 106 -34.69 13.26 8.94
C VAL A 106 -35.18 13.63 10.34
N TYR A 107 -34.92 12.80 11.34
CA TYR A 107 -35.25 13.08 12.74
C TYR A 107 -34.57 14.36 13.25
N GLU A 108 -33.27 14.53 13.00
CA GLU A 108 -32.57 15.75 13.43
C GLU A 108 -33.06 16.99 12.65
N MET A 109 -33.51 16.84 11.38
CA MET A 109 -34.16 17.93 10.62
C MET A 109 -35.50 18.35 11.23
N VAL A 110 -36.38 17.40 11.54
CA VAL A 110 -37.67 17.69 12.19
C VAL A 110 -37.44 18.34 13.56
N ARG A 111 -36.48 17.85 14.34
CA ARG A 111 -36.10 18.46 15.63
C ARG A 111 -35.59 19.89 15.46
N ALA A 112 -34.92 20.20 14.36
CA ALA A 112 -34.42 21.53 14.03
C ALA A 112 -35.50 22.46 13.44
N SER A 113 -36.74 22.00 13.24
CA SER A 113 -37.84 22.75 12.62
C SER A 113 -38.00 24.18 13.15
N PRO A 114 -38.09 24.44 14.47
CA PRO A 114 -38.26 25.81 14.98
C PRO A 114 -37.09 26.74 14.64
N THR A 115 -35.90 26.19 14.41
CA THR A 115 -34.70 26.95 14.03
C THR A 115 -34.68 27.24 12.54
N LEU A 116 -35.05 26.27 11.70
CA LEU A 116 -35.14 26.44 10.26
C LEU A 116 -36.29 27.36 9.85
N GLN A 117 -37.43 27.32 10.57
CA GLN A 117 -38.56 28.22 10.35
C GLN A 117 -38.20 29.70 10.61
N GLN A 118 -37.30 30.01 11.55
CA GLN A 118 -36.81 31.38 11.79
C GLN A 118 -36.07 31.98 10.58
N LEU A 119 -35.57 31.15 9.66
CA LEU A 119 -34.93 31.62 8.43
C LEU A 119 -35.96 32.07 7.38
N LYS A 120 -37.22 31.61 7.45
CA LYS A 120 -38.29 31.92 6.49
C LYS A 120 -38.62 33.41 6.43
N GLU A 121 -38.61 34.07 7.59
CA GLU A 121 -38.89 35.52 7.71
C GLU A 121 -37.69 36.39 7.32
N ARG A 122 -36.49 35.80 7.21
CA ARG A 122 -35.23 36.51 6.96
C ARG A 122 -34.86 36.60 5.48
N GLU A 123 -35.61 35.93 4.61
CA GLU A 123 -35.17 35.72 3.24
C GLU A 123 -36.06 36.40 2.19
N GLU A 124 -35.71 37.63 1.81
CA GLU A 124 -36.41 38.35 0.74
C GLU A 124 -35.83 38.08 -0.67
N SER A 125 -34.59 37.58 -0.82
CA SER A 125 -34.00 37.22 -2.14
C SER A 125 -32.71 36.34 -2.10
N GLY A 126 -32.51 35.53 -1.05
CA GLY A 126 -31.21 34.90 -0.70
C GLY A 126 -30.71 33.74 -1.59
N LYS A 127 -29.38 33.48 -1.49
CA LYS A 127 -28.62 32.42 -2.19
C LYS A 127 -28.94 30.98 -1.74
N TYR A 128 -29.82 30.80 -0.76
CA TYR A 128 -30.19 29.49 -0.20
C TYR A 128 -31.70 29.25 -0.19
N LYS A 129 -32.48 30.11 -0.86
CA LYS A 129 -33.94 30.12 -0.83
C LYS A 129 -34.59 28.81 -1.21
N GLN A 130 -34.09 28.23 -2.29
CA GLN A 130 -34.61 26.97 -2.76
C GLN A 130 -34.28 25.84 -1.79
N GLY A 131 -33.05 25.78 -1.27
CA GLY A 131 -32.66 24.73 -0.34
C GLY A 131 -33.40 24.83 0.99
N LEU A 132 -33.67 26.05 1.47
CA LEU A 132 -34.51 26.25 2.65
C LEU A 132 -35.96 25.84 2.39
N TYR A 133 -36.52 26.16 1.23
CA TYR A 133 -37.86 25.75 0.84
C TYR A 133 -38.01 24.23 0.78
N ASP A 134 -37.05 23.53 0.15
CA ASP A 134 -37.04 22.06 0.03
C ASP A 134 -36.95 21.39 1.42
N LEU A 135 -36.08 21.91 2.30
CA LEU A 135 -35.96 21.44 3.68
C LEU A 135 -37.26 21.66 4.47
N LEU A 136 -37.87 22.85 4.39
CA LEU A 136 -39.10 23.16 5.11
C LEU A 136 -40.28 22.33 4.61
N MET A 137 -40.39 22.09 3.29
CA MET A 137 -41.40 21.19 2.73
C MET A 137 -41.26 19.76 3.28
N THR A 138 -40.03 19.26 3.34
CA THR A 138 -39.72 17.94 3.91
C THR A 138 -40.12 17.87 5.38
N ILE A 139 -39.78 18.90 6.16
CA ILE A 139 -40.10 19.01 7.59
C ILE A 139 -41.62 19.08 7.82
N GLU A 140 -42.33 19.96 7.11
CA GLU A 140 -43.79 20.14 7.26
C GLU A 140 -44.55 18.84 6.98
N PHE A 141 -44.12 18.05 5.98
CA PHE A 141 -44.70 16.73 5.71
C PHE A 141 -44.55 15.78 6.91
N TYR A 142 -43.33 15.63 7.42
CA TYR A 142 -43.08 14.70 8.52
C TYR A 142 -43.68 15.18 9.83
N GLU A 143 -43.72 16.48 10.12
CA GLU A 143 -44.44 17.04 11.27
C GLU A 143 -45.93 16.68 11.23
N GLY A 144 -46.56 16.73 10.04
CA GLY A 144 -47.95 16.31 9.85
C GLY A 144 -48.19 14.80 10.09
N GLN A 145 -47.20 13.95 9.84
CA GLN A 145 -47.28 12.51 10.13
C GLN A 145 -47.08 12.19 11.62
N LEU A 146 -46.55 13.14 12.39
CA LEU A 146 -46.20 12.97 13.80
C LEU A 146 -47.33 13.38 14.77
N GLU A 147 -48.52 13.72 14.28
CA GLU A 147 -49.68 14.04 15.12
C GLU A 147 -49.97 12.91 16.13
N GLY A 148 -49.71 13.18 17.41
CA GLY A 148 -49.89 12.24 18.52
C GLY A 148 -48.62 11.49 18.99
N ALA A 149 -47.48 11.66 18.32
CA ALA A 149 -46.18 11.12 18.76
C ALA A 149 -45.46 12.10 19.71
N SER A 150 -45.28 11.71 20.98
CA SER A 150 -44.66 12.59 22.00
C SER A 150 -43.30 12.11 22.51
N SER A 151 -42.91 10.86 22.27
CA SER A 151 -41.61 10.31 22.64
C SER A 151 -40.69 10.15 21.43
N ALA A 152 -39.38 10.30 21.63
CA ALA A 152 -38.38 10.14 20.57
C ALA A 152 -38.49 8.79 19.85
N ASP A 153 -38.76 7.71 20.57
CA ASP A 153 -38.93 6.37 20.01
C ASP A 153 -40.18 6.28 19.11
N ASN A 154 -41.28 6.92 19.51
CA ASN A 154 -42.50 6.95 18.70
C ASN A 154 -42.32 7.80 17.45
N VAL A 155 -41.60 8.92 17.56
CA VAL A 155 -41.24 9.78 16.43
C VAL A 155 -40.37 9.01 15.44
N MET A 156 -39.29 8.38 15.89
CA MET A 156 -38.40 7.57 15.05
C MET A 156 -39.14 6.44 14.34
N ARG A 157 -40.06 5.75 15.04
CA ARG A 157 -40.86 4.68 14.45
C ARG A 157 -41.79 5.17 13.33
N VAL A 158 -42.40 6.35 13.50
CA VAL A 158 -43.25 6.95 12.48
C VAL A 158 -42.39 7.39 11.28
N LEU A 159 -41.27 8.06 11.51
CA LEU A 159 -40.35 8.46 10.43
C LEU A 159 -39.85 7.26 9.63
N ALA A 160 -39.38 6.20 10.31
CA ALA A 160 -38.93 4.98 9.66
C ALA A 160 -40.02 4.38 8.77
N ARG A 161 -41.26 4.29 9.27
CA ARG A 161 -42.40 3.76 8.50
C ARG A 161 -42.69 4.57 7.24
N GLU A 162 -42.67 5.89 7.33
CA GLU A 162 -42.98 6.75 6.17
C GLU A 162 -41.83 6.78 5.15
N ILE A 163 -40.58 6.85 5.63
CA ILE A 163 -39.38 6.84 4.77
C ILE A 163 -39.21 5.51 4.05
N GLU A 164 -39.42 4.38 4.74
CA GLU A 164 -39.32 3.06 4.13
C GLU A 164 -40.44 2.80 3.10
N ARG A 165 -41.60 3.46 3.26
CA ARG A 165 -42.73 3.31 2.34
C ARG A 165 -42.51 4.07 1.02
N ASP A 166 -42.16 5.34 1.10
CA ASP A 166 -42.20 6.26 -0.05
C ASP A 166 -40.86 6.99 -0.31
N GLY A 167 -39.80 6.67 0.43
CA GLY A 167 -38.55 7.43 0.44
C GLY A 167 -38.68 8.77 1.17
N ILE A 168 -37.65 9.62 1.11
CA ILE A 168 -37.72 10.94 1.73
C ILE A 168 -38.66 11.85 0.92
N HIS A 169 -39.74 12.31 1.55
CA HIS A 169 -40.69 13.25 0.95
C HIS A 169 -40.05 14.60 0.62
N GLY A 170 -40.49 15.24 -0.48
CA GLY A 170 -40.06 16.60 -0.83
C GLY A 170 -38.67 16.71 -1.45
N VAL A 171 -37.95 15.60 -1.65
CA VAL A 171 -36.66 15.60 -2.36
C VAL A 171 -36.89 15.84 -3.85
N SER A 172 -36.50 17.03 -4.34
CA SER A 172 -36.58 17.32 -5.77
C SER A 172 -35.51 16.54 -6.55
N ALA A 173 -35.90 15.91 -7.66
CA ALA A 173 -35.00 15.18 -8.59
C ALA A 173 -34.09 16.12 -9.41
N ARG A 174 -33.65 17.23 -8.82
CA ARG A 174 -32.75 18.19 -9.48
C ARG A 174 -31.33 17.63 -9.41
N GLU A 175 -30.63 17.65 -10.53
CA GLU A 175 -29.16 17.55 -10.55
C GLU A 175 -28.63 18.76 -9.76
N ARG A 176 -28.16 18.51 -8.54
CA ARG A 176 -27.59 19.58 -7.71
C ARG A 176 -26.17 19.81 -8.18
N GLU A 177 -25.91 21.05 -8.60
CA GLU A 177 -24.61 21.45 -9.11
C GLU A 177 -23.48 21.17 -8.10
N GLU A 178 -22.32 20.79 -8.61
CA GLU A 178 -21.11 20.60 -7.82
C GLU A 178 -20.84 21.84 -6.95
N PRO A 179 -20.51 21.68 -5.66
CA PRO A 179 -20.14 22.79 -4.77
C PRO A 179 -18.96 23.67 -5.24
N GLY A 180 -19.25 24.65 -6.10
CA GLY A 180 -18.42 25.81 -6.43
C GLY A 180 -17.27 25.57 -7.42
N LEU A 181 -17.56 25.70 -8.72
CA LEU A 181 -16.69 26.39 -9.66
C LEU A 181 -16.82 27.91 -9.41
N ILE A 182 -15.70 28.60 -9.39
CA ILE A 182 -15.61 30.06 -9.13
C ILE A 182 -16.39 30.82 -10.22
N ASP A 183 -17.18 31.81 -9.81
CA ASP A 183 -17.95 32.72 -10.69
C ASP A 183 -17.03 33.38 -11.75
N PRO A 184 -17.28 33.20 -13.06
CA PRO A 184 -16.47 33.77 -14.14
C PRO A 184 -16.45 35.31 -14.19
N SER A 185 -17.38 36.00 -13.53
CA SER A 185 -17.51 37.45 -13.59
C SER A 185 -16.42 38.22 -12.82
N VAL A 186 -15.69 37.56 -11.93
CA VAL A 186 -14.54 38.13 -11.21
C VAL A 186 -13.33 38.37 -12.13
N TRP A 187 -13.29 37.72 -13.30
CA TRP A 187 -12.21 37.89 -14.28
C TRP A 187 -12.30 39.18 -15.12
N GLN A 188 -13.47 39.82 -15.22
CA GLN A 188 -13.65 40.95 -16.12
C GLN A 188 -13.14 42.30 -15.57
N MET A 189 -12.97 42.47 -14.25
CA MET A 189 -12.47 43.73 -13.69
C MET A 189 -10.94 43.83 -13.58
N ALA A 190 -10.20 42.73 -13.65
CA ALA A 190 -8.73 42.74 -13.59
C ALA A 190 -8.04 42.93 -14.96
N SER A 191 -8.81 42.99 -16.05
CA SER A 191 -8.30 42.87 -17.42
C SER A 191 -7.88 44.19 -18.09
N ARG A 192 -7.68 45.29 -17.35
CA ARG A 192 -7.33 46.60 -17.94
C ARG A 192 -6.04 47.27 -17.45
N ALA A 193 -5.29 46.65 -16.55
CA ALA A 193 -4.08 47.28 -15.99
C ALA A 193 -2.74 46.54 -16.22
N LEU A 194 -2.72 45.41 -16.94
CA LEU A 194 -1.48 44.66 -17.19
C LEU A 194 -1.34 44.25 -18.67
N VAL A 195 -1.23 45.26 -19.53
CA VAL A 195 -0.58 45.10 -20.84
C VAL A 195 0.88 45.52 -20.66
N PHE A 196 1.69 44.70 -19.99
CA PHE A 196 3.17 44.70 -20.00
C PHE A 196 3.66 43.68 -18.96
N LEU A 197 3.44 42.38 -19.20
CA LEU A 197 4.20 41.26 -18.60
C LEU A 197 3.76 39.91 -19.21
N PRO A 198 4.14 39.58 -20.46
CA PRO A 198 4.13 38.20 -20.93
C PRO A 198 5.47 37.57 -20.57
N LEU A 199 5.64 37.24 -19.28
CA LEU A 199 6.72 36.41 -18.73
C LEU A 199 6.39 36.25 -17.24
N LEU A 200 5.99 35.04 -16.85
CA LEU A 200 5.54 34.58 -15.52
C LEU A 200 4.04 34.25 -15.49
N PHE A 201 3.78 32.98 -15.16
CA PHE A 201 2.49 32.35 -14.85
C PHE A 201 1.75 31.65 -15.99
N ASP A 202 2.42 30.68 -16.61
CA ASP A 202 1.91 29.31 -16.57
C ASP A 202 2.60 28.60 -15.39
N LEU A 203 1.99 28.60 -14.21
CA LEU A 203 2.39 27.66 -13.15
C LEU A 203 1.70 26.32 -13.45
N VAL A 204 2.23 25.59 -14.43
CA VAL A 204 2.04 24.14 -14.48
C VAL A 204 2.73 23.58 -13.24
N ASN A 205 2.00 22.89 -12.35
CA ASN A 205 2.61 22.15 -11.24
C ASN A 205 3.55 21.09 -11.82
N GLY A 206 4.83 21.45 -11.98
CA GLY A 206 5.88 20.57 -12.43
C GLY A 206 6.53 19.85 -11.26
N ALA A 207 6.95 18.61 -11.47
CA ALA A 207 7.73 17.91 -10.48
C ALA A 207 9.19 18.43 -10.50
N THR A 208 9.82 18.52 -9.34
CA THR A 208 11.24 18.84 -9.23
C THR A 208 11.96 17.70 -8.53
N VAL A 209 12.93 17.09 -9.19
CA VAL A 209 13.88 16.17 -8.58
C VAL A 209 14.88 16.99 -7.76
N LEU A 210 14.89 16.80 -6.45
CA LEU A 210 15.74 17.54 -5.53
C LEU A 210 17.18 17.02 -5.55
N SER A 211 18.14 17.91 -5.30
CA SER A 211 19.56 17.51 -5.16
C SER A 211 19.81 16.70 -3.89
N THR A 212 18.92 16.80 -2.90
CA THR A 212 18.97 16.05 -1.66
C THR A 212 18.89 14.54 -1.91
N ARG A 213 19.92 13.84 -1.46
CA ARG A 213 20.01 12.38 -1.44
C ARG A 213 19.20 11.83 -0.27
N ALA A 214 18.41 10.79 -0.52
CA ALA A 214 17.71 10.01 0.49
C ALA A 214 18.48 8.71 0.76
N GLN A 215 17.81 7.56 0.79
CA GLN A 215 18.46 6.28 1.00
C GLN A 215 19.27 5.80 -0.21
N THR A 216 20.30 5.00 0.06
CA THR A 216 21.00 4.17 -0.94
C THR A 216 20.32 2.82 -0.99
N PHE A 217 20.05 2.32 -2.18
CA PHE A 217 19.43 1.02 -2.37
C PHE A 217 20.41 -0.12 -2.12
N ASN A 218 19.87 -1.21 -1.60
CA ASN A 218 20.56 -2.46 -1.31
C ASN A 218 20.11 -3.56 -2.26
N GLY A 219 18.81 -3.66 -2.54
CA GLY A 219 18.33 -4.72 -3.41
C GLY A 219 16.83 -4.67 -3.73
N VAL A 220 16.51 -5.33 -4.83
CA VAL A 220 15.15 -5.71 -5.25
C VAL A 220 15.19 -7.19 -5.59
N GLY A 221 14.28 -7.96 -5.00
CA GLY A 221 14.29 -9.41 -5.15
C GLY A 221 12.99 -10.09 -4.78
N GLY A 222 13.14 -11.37 -4.43
CA GLY A 222 12.08 -12.18 -3.87
C GLY A 222 12.56 -13.59 -3.53
N SER A 223 11.63 -14.41 -3.06
CA SER A 223 11.89 -15.72 -2.49
C SER A 223 11.82 -16.86 -3.49
N GLY A 224 12.76 -17.79 -3.30
CA GLY A 224 12.82 -19.13 -3.88
C GLY A 224 11.94 -20.16 -3.17
N ALA A 225 11.15 -19.74 -2.18
CA ALA A 225 10.31 -20.63 -1.38
C ALA A 225 9.39 -21.46 -2.25
N TRP A 226 9.43 -22.78 -2.03
CA TRP A 226 8.44 -23.77 -2.45
C TRP A 226 8.40 -24.08 -3.94
N TRP A 227 8.30 -23.09 -4.81
CA TRP A 227 8.24 -23.31 -6.25
C TRP A 227 9.50 -23.99 -6.80
N SER A 228 10.65 -23.81 -6.15
CA SER A 228 11.89 -24.50 -6.52
C SER A 228 11.72 -26.02 -6.53
N ASN A 229 10.93 -26.58 -5.60
CA ASN A 229 10.64 -28.02 -5.53
C ASN A 229 9.99 -28.54 -6.81
N ASP A 230 9.01 -27.80 -7.33
CA ASP A 230 8.31 -28.18 -8.56
C ASP A 230 9.17 -27.93 -9.80
N LEU A 231 9.71 -26.71 -9.92
CA LEU A 231 10.42 -26.28 -11.12
C LEU A 231 11.74 -27.03 -11.32
N TYR A 232 12.31 -27.63 -10.28
CA TYR A 232 13.47 -28.50 -10.43
C TYR A 232 13.16 -29.73 -11.31
N HIS A 233 11.91 -30.16 -11.43
CA HIS A 233 11.52 -31.29 -12.28
C HIS A 233 11.24 -30.90 -13.73
N PHE A 234 11.31 -29.61 -14.07
CA PHE A 234 11.10 -29.14 -15.43
C PHE A 234 12.33 -29.44 -16.31
N PRO A 235 12.18 -29.50 -17.65
CA PRO A 235 13.31 -29.67 -18.55
C PRO A 235 14.43 -28.64 -18.27
N GLU A 236 15.68 -29.06 -18.39
CA GLU A 236 16.84 -28.20 -18.09
C GLU A 236 16.82 -26.88 -18.89
N SER A 237 16.37 -26.91 -20.15
CA SER A 237 16.20 -25.70 -20.96
C SER A 237 15.22 -24.70 -20.32
N VAL A 238 14.12 -25.18 -19.74
CA VAL A 238 13.13 -24.34 -19.05
C VAL A 238 13.70 -23.81 -17.74
N ARG A 239 14.41 -24.65 -16.96
CA ARG A 239 15.08 -24.21 -15.73
C ARG A 239 16.11 -23.12 -15.99
N ARG A 240 16.93 -23.26 -17.04
CA ARG A 240 17.90 -22.22 -17.44
C ARG A 240 17.21 -20.94 -17.89
N ASN A 241 16.20 -21.05 -18.74
CA ASN A 241 15.41 -19.90 -19.18
C ASN A 241 14.76 -19.17 -17.99
N LEU A 242 14.22 -19.91 -17.02
CA LEU A 242 13.69 -19.33 -15.79
C LEU A 242 14.76 -18.56 -15.01
N SER A 243 15.95 -19.14 -14.84
CA SER A 243 17.06 -18.44 -14.17
C SER A 243 17.47 -17.16 -14.91
N ASP A 244 17.44 -17.15 -16.25
CA ASP A 244 17.69 -15.94 -17.05
C ASP A 244 16.57 -14.91 -16.87
N LEU A 245 15.30 -15.34 -16.88
CA LEU A 245 14.15 -14.46 -16.65
C LEU A 245 14.20 -13.78 -15.28
N LEU A 246 14.73 -14.44 -14.24
CA LEU A 246 14.83 -13.88 -12.89
C LEU A 246 16.07 -13.01 -12.69
N PHE A 247 17.25 -13.47 -13.12
CA PHE A 247 18.51 -12.88 -12.63
C PHE A 247 19.29 -12.10 -13.70
N SER A 248 19.04 -12.33 -14.99
CA SER A 248 19.72 -11.57 -16.05
C SER A 248 19.13 -10.17 -16.20
N GLU A 249 19.92 -9.21 -16.70
CA GLU A 249 19.44 -7.85 -17.04
C GLU A 249 18.39 -7.85 -18.17
N GLN A 250 18.39 -8.88 -19.03
CA GLN A 250 17.35 -9.06 -20.04
C GLN A 250 16.03 -9.53 -19.42
N GLY A 251 16.09 -10.21 -18.27
CA GLY A 251 14.96 -10.56 -17.42
C GLY A 251 14.66 -9.48 -16.38
N LEU A 252 14.34 -9.88 -15.15
CA LEU A 252 14.07 -8.95 -14.03
C LEU A 252 15.33 -8.24 -13.53
N GLY A 253 16.51 -8.82 -13.76
CA GLY A 253 17.76 -8.30 -13.21
C GLY A 253 17.74 -8.22 -11.68
N LEU A 254 17.12 -9.18 -10.98
CA LEU A 254 17.01 -9.12 -9.53
C LEU A 254 18.39 -8.99 -8.88
N SER A 255 18.46 -8.17 -7.84
CA SER A 255 19.68 -7.95 -7.05
C SER A 255 19.64 -8.67 -5.69
N SER A 256 18.48 -9.24 -5.33
CA SER A 256 18.27 -10.05 -4.15
C SER A 256 17.58 -11.37 -4.49
N TYR A 257 17.99 -12.45 -3.83
CA TYR A 257 17.33 -13.76 -3.89
C TYR A 257 17.35 -14.43 -2.51
N ARG A 258 16.15 -14.75 -2.00
CA ARG A 258 15.98 -15.42 -0.69
C ARG A 258 15.81 -16.93 -0.87
N TYR A 259 16.76 -17.71 -0.40
CA TYR A 259 16.77 -19.17 -0.37
C TYR A 259 16.13 -19.69 0.93
N ASN A 260 15.09 -20.52 0.80
CA ASN A 260 14.36 -21.11 1.92
C ASN A 260 15.12 -22.32 2.48
N LEU A 261 15.80 -22.14 3.60
CA LEU A 261 16.49 -23.21 4.32
C LEU A 261 15.47 -24.04 5.12
N GLY A 262 15.12 -25.21 4.58
CA GLY A 262 13.99 -26.01 5.06
C GLY A 262 14.13 -26.61 6.45
N GLY A 263 13.00 -26.73 7.14
CA GLY A 263 12.85 -27.44 8.42
C GLY A 263 12.56 -28.94 8.25
N GLY A 264 12.38 -29.44 7.03
CA GLY A 264 12.14 -30.84 6.70
C GLY A 264 10.67 -31.21 6.49
N GLY A 265 9.76 -30.24 6.52
CA GLY A 265 8.37 -30.39 6.08
C GLY A 265 7.46 -31.28 6.95
N LEU A 266 7.91 -31.74 8.12
CA LEU A 266 7.11 -32.61 8.98
C LEU A 266 5.84 -31.90 9.45
N GLY A 267 4.67 -32.54 9.24
CA GLY A 267 3.37 -31.97 9.58
C GLY A 267 2.79 -31.01 8.54
N VAL A 268 3.51 -30.74 7.44
CA VAL A 268 3.01 -29.91 6.33
C VAL A 268 2.29 -30.79 5.32
N SER A 269 1.06 -30.40 4.96
CA SER A 269 0.21 -31.15 4.02
C SER A 269 0.41 -30.78 2.55
N THR A 270 0.94 -29.58 2.27
CA THR A 270 1.21 -29.12 0.90
C THR A 270 2.63 -29.53 0.49
N PRO A 271 2.84 -30.51 -0.41
CA PRO A 271 4.17 -31.05 -0.68
C PRO A 271 5.18 -30.01 -1.19
N ALA A 272 4.76 -29.11 -2.08
CA ALA A 272 5.62 -28.04 -2.58
C ALA A 272 6.11 -27.11 -1.46
N ARG A 273 5.35 -26.97 -0.35
CA ARG A 273 5.68 -26.11 0.80
C ARG A 273 6.40 -26.85 1.93
N ALA A 274 6.92 -28.04 1.66
CA ALA A 274 7.65 -28.91 2.57
C ALA A 274 9.10 -29.10 2.07
N PRO A 275 9.95 -28.06 2.13
CA PRO A 275 11.35 -28.15 1.69
C PRO A 275 12.12 -29.23 2.46
N GLU A 276 13.06 -29.88 1.80
CA GLU A 276 13.99 -30.80 2.46
C GLU A 276 14.91 -30.04 3.42
N THR A 277 15.50 -30.75 4.37
CA THR A 277 16.48 -30.19 5.31
C THR A 277 17.78 -30.98 5.25
N PHE A 278 18.91 -30.28 5.33
CA PHE A 278 20.22 -30.91 5.52
C PHE A 278 20.32 -31.61 6.87
N TYR A 279 19.55 -31.18 7.87
CA TYR A 279 19.63 -31.68 9.24
C TYR A 279 19.01 -33.08 9.38
N VAL A 280 19.80 -34.05 9.84
CA VAL A 280 19.29 -35.38 10.23
C VAL A 280 19.17 -35.47 11.75
N SER A 281 20.24 -35.08 12.44
CA SER A 281 20.33 -34.93 13.90
C SER A 281 21.52 -34.03 14.24
N GLN A 282 21.72 -33.71 15.53
CA GLN A 282 22.83 -32.86 15.97
C GLN A 282 24.19 -33.35 15.42
N GLY A 283 24.81 -32.54 14.56
CA GLY A 283 26.11 -32.83 13.95
C GLY A 283 26.08 -33.85 12.81
N VAL A 284 24.91 -34.34 12.40
CA VAL A 284 24.75 -35.30 11.29
C VAL A 284 23.89 -34.65 10.19
N TYR A 285 24.45 -34.58 8.99
CA TYR A 285 23.85 -33.89 7.86
C TYR A 285 23.73 -34.78 6.62
N ASN A 286 22.65 -34.59 5.86
CA ASN A 286 22.53 -35.06 4.49
C ASN A 286 22.81 -33.91 3.53
N TRP A 287 24.06 -33.77 3.09
CA TRP A 287 24.48 -32.70 2.19
C TRP A 287 23.90 -32.79 0.76
N SER A 288 23.24 -33.90 0.43
CA SER A 288 22.53 -34.06 -0.84
C SER A 288 21.05 -33.63 -0.77
N ALA A 289 20.56 -33.23 0.42
CA ALA A 289 19.22 -32.69 0.57
C ALA A 289 19.06 -31.34 -0.13
N ASP A 290 17.82 -31.01 -0.51
CA ASP A 290 17.40 -29.74 -1.10
C ASP A 290 18.19 -29.35 -2.37
N ALA A 291 18.43 -30.33 -3.23
CA ALA A 291 19.03 -30.10 -4.54
C ALA A 291 18.22 -29.10 -5.40
N GLN A 292 16.92 -29.00 -5.13
CA GLN A 292 15.97 -28.13 -5.81
C GLN A 292 16.24 -26.65 -5.47
N GLY A 293 16.28 -26.31 -4.18
CA GLY A 293 16.59 -24.96 -3.73
C GLY A 293 18.03 -24.56 -4.03
N LEU A 294 19.00 -25.47 -3.86
CA LEU A 294 20.41 -25.23 -4.19
C LEU A 294 20.63 -24.95 -5.69
N TYR A 295 19.87 -25.56 -6.59
CA TYR A 295 19.97 -25.29 -8.02
C TYR A 295 19.69 -23.81 -8.32
N PHE A 296 18.57 -23.27 -7.83
CA PHE A 296 18.21 -21.88 -8.12
C PHE A 296 19.06 -20.87 -7.33
N LEU A 297 19.50 -21.23 -6.12
CA LEU A 297 20.50 -20.43 -5.39
C LEU A 297 21.82 -20.33 -6.15
N LYS A 298 22.32 -21.45 -6.69
CA LYS A 298 23.52 -21.48 -7.53
C LYS A 298 23.30 -20.69 -8.82
N ALA A 299 22.15 -20.82 -9.45
CA ALA A 299 21.82 -20.09 -10.68
C ALA A 299 21.76 -18.56 -10.48
N ALA A 300 21.34 -18.10 -9.30
CA ALA A 300 21.39 -16.70 -8.89
C ALA A 300 22.86 -16.24 -8.70
N ALA A 301 23.65 -17.02 -7.97
CA ALA A 301 25.08 -16.72 -7.76
C ALA A 301 25.87 -16.64 -9.08
N ASP A 302 25.66 -17.59 -9.98
CA ASP A 302 26.36 -17.66 -11.27
C ASP A 302 25.99 -16.49 -12.21
N ARG A 303 24.84 -15.84 -11.98
CA ARG A 303 24.41 -14.62 -12.69
C ARG A 303 24.77 -13.33 -11.95
N GLY A 304 25.53 -13.44 -10.87
CA GLY A 304 26.06 -12.28 -10.13
C GLY A 304 25.01 -11.55 -9.30
N VAL A 305 23.96 -12.23 -8.83
CA VAL A 305 23.03 -11.63 -7.85
C VAL A 305 23.82 -11.27 -6.58
N PRO A 306 23.93 -9.98 -6.23
CA PRO A 306 24.84 -9.51 -5.19
C PRO A 306 24.36 -9.83 -3.78
N GLN A 307 23.04 -9.97 -3.56
CA GLN A 307 22.48 -10.29 -2.25
C GLN A 307 21.80 -11.65 -2.28
N LEU A 308 22.44 -12.63 -1.65
CA LEU A 308 21.87 -13.95 -1.44
C LEU A 308 21.60 -14.13 0.06
N THR A 309 20.35 -14.44 0.39
CA THR A 309 19.87 -14.57 1.76
C THR A 309 19.40 -16.00 2.00
N ALA A 310 19.85 -16.66 3.07
CA ALA A 310 19.20 -17.86 3.57
C ALA A 310 18.14 -17.46 4.62
N PHE A 311 16.95 -18.03 4.58
CA PHE A 311 15.94 -17.76 5.62
C PHE A 311 15.24 -19.05 6.05
N VAL A 312 14.74 -19.09 7.29
CA VAL A 312 14.15 -20.29 7.88
C VAL A 312 12.68 -20.03 8.23
N ASN A 313 11.77 -20.77 7.59
CA ASN A 313 10.35 -20.78 7.98
C ASN A 313 10.11 -21.55 9.29
N SER A 314 10.81 -22.66 9.47
CA SER A 314 10.72 -23.49 10.67
C SER A 314 12.02 -24.23 10.95
N ALA A 315 12.36 -24.39 12.23
CA ALA A 315 13.50 -25.20 12.61
C ALA A 315 13.22 -26.71 12.42
N PRO A 316 14.26 -27.54 12.23
CA PRO A 316 14.10 -28.99 12.26
C PRO A 316 13.47 -29.51 13.57
N ARG A 317 12.85 -30.69 13.49
CA ARG A 317 12.03 -31.32 14.56
C ARG A 317 12.63 -31.31 15.98
N ASP A 318 13.96 -31.32 16.11
CA ASP A 318 14.60 -31.39 17.43
C ASP A 318 14.50 -30.05 18.20
N PHE A 319 14.23 -28.96 17.48
CA PHE A 319 14.20 -27.58 17.96
C PHE A 319 12.79 -26.98 18.06
N THR A 320 11.74 -27.75 17.75
CA THR A 320 10.35 -27.32 17.90
C THR A 320 9.68 -28.06 19.05
N THR A 321 8.74 -27.41 19.74
CA THR A 321 8.09 -27.97 20.93
C THR A 321 7.23 -29.20 20.63
N ASN A 322 6.70 -29.30 19.41
CA ASN A 322 5.84 -30.40 18.97
C ASN A 322 6.55 -31.43 18.08
N GLY A 323 7.84 -31.24 17.78
CA GLY A 323 8.59 -32.13 16.89
C GLY A 323 8.14 -32.10 15.43
N GLN A 324 7.42 -31.05 15.01
CA GLN A 324 6.96 -30.83 13.64
C GLN A 324 7.59 -29.56 13.06
N SER A 325 7.52 -29.40 11.74
CA SER A 325 7.98 -28.20 11.02
C SER A 325 6.88 -27.12 10.93
N CYS A 326 5.73 -27.31 11.57
CA CYS A 326 4.64 -26.34 11.62
C CYS A 326 3.78 -26.49 12.89
N GLY A 327 2.99 -25.47 13.22
CA GLY A 327 2.05 -25.46 14.36
C GLY A 327 2.70 -25.51 15.75
N GLY A 328 4.03 -25.41 15.81
CA GLY A 328 4.83 -25.46 17.02
C GLY A 328 5.43 -24.10 17.40
N VAL A 329 6.08 -24.08 18.55
CA VAL A 329 6.88 -22.94 19.04
C VAL A 329 8.35 -23.38 19.04
N PHE A 330 9.28 -22.44 18.89
CA PHE A 330 10.70 -22.72 19.14
C PHE A 330 10.90 -23.33 20.54
N LYS A 331 11.74 -24.36 20.65
CA LYS A 331 12.00 -25.09 21.89
C LYS A 331 13.15 -24.45 22.65
N THR A 332 12.82 -23.70 23.70
CA THR A 332 13.80 -23.06 24.60
C THR A 332 14.84 -24.06 25.12
N GLY A 333 16.09 -23.64 25.21
CA GLY A 333 17.22 -24.47 25.63
C GLY A 333 17.90 -25.23 24.49
N THR A 334 17.43 -25.06 23.25
CA THR A 334 18.01 -25.69 22.06
C THR A 334 18.70 -24.69 21.11
N GLU A 335 18.85 -23.44 21.53
CA GLU A 335 19.40 -22.31 20.74
C GLU A 335 20.80 -22.61 20.21
N ALA A 336 21.67 -23.21 21.01
CA ALA A 336 23.03 -23.55 20.60
C ALA A 336 23.07 -24.64 19.53
N GLY A 337 22.17 -25.62 19.61
CA GLY A 337 22.04 -26.69 18.61
C GLY A 337 21.42 -26.17 17.32
N TYR A 338 20.45 -25.26 17.42
CA TYR A 338 19.85 -24.61 16.26
C TYR A 338 20.86 -23.71 15.53
N GLY A 339 21.63 -22.93 16.28
CA GLY A 339 22.73 -22.14 15.74
C GLY A 339 23.81 -23.00 15.08
N GLN A 340 24.08 -24.20 15.60
CA GLN A 340 25.05 -25.13 15.01
C GLN A 340 24.57 -25.63 13.64
N TYR A 341 23.30 -26.05 13.54
CA TYR A 341 22.66 -26.45 12.28
C TYR A 341 22.80 -25.36 11.20
N ILE A 342 22.41 -24.14 11.53
CA ILE A 342 22.47 -23.02 10.60
C ILE A 342 23.92 -22.73 10.19
N ALA A 343 24.84 -22.63 11.15
CA ALA A 343 26.23 -22.28 10.87
C ALA A 343 26.95 -23.35 10.05
N ASP A 344 26.71 -24.64 10.32
CA ASP A 344 27.26 -25.74 9.51
C ASP A 344 26.70 -25.73 8.08
N THR A 345 25.41 -25.45 7.92
CA THR A 345 24.79 -25.40 6.59
C THR A 345 25.32 -24.22 5.78
N LEU A 346 25.43 -23.04 6.38
CA LEU A 346 26.01 -21.87 5.72
C LEU A 346 27.50 -22.06 5.40
N ASP A 347 28.26 -22.70 6.30
CA ASP A 347 29.66 -23.06 6.06
C ASP A 347 29.80 -23.99 4.85
N TYR A 348 28.94 -25.01 4.75
CA TYR A 348 28.89 -25.90 3.59
C TYR A 348 28.57 -25.13 2.29
N ILE A 349 27.51 -24.33 2.28
CA ILE A 349 27.09 -23.57 1.08
C ILE A 349 28.19 -22.57 0.65
N ILE A 350 28.76 -21.82 1.60
CA ILE A 350 29.73 -20.75 1.30
C ILE A 350 31.10 -21.33 0.96
N ASN A 351 31.63 -22.24 1.79
CA ASN A 351 33.02 -22.66 1.69
C ASN A 351 33.19 -23.95 0.87
N THR A 352 32.16 -24.81 0.79
CA THR A 352 32.22 -26.05 -0.02
C THR A 352 31.57 -25.90 -1.39
N LEU A 353 30.37 -25.29 -1.46
CA LEU A 353 29.69 -25.05 -2.74
C LEU A 353 30.09 -23.74 -3.43
N HIS A 354 30.84 -22.88 -2.73
CA HIS A 354 31.29 -21.58 -3.23
C HIS A 354 30.14 -20.65 -3.66
N ILE A 355 29.03 -20.67 -2.91
CA ILE A 355 27.89 -19.77 -3.12
C ILE A 355 27.91 -18.67 -2.04
N PRO A 356 28.04 -17.38 -2.41
CA PRO A 356 28.30 -16.29 -1.45
C PRO A 356 27.02 -15.79 -0.76
N ILE A 357 26.49 -16.56 0.20
CA ILE A 357 25.42 -16.07 1.08
C ILE A 357 25.92 -14.87 1.89
N SER A 358 25.18 -13.76 1.85
CA SER A 358 25.49 -12.50 2.54
C SER A 358 24.62 -12.27 3.78
N TYR A 359 23.44 -12.88 3.82
CA TYR A 359 22.50 -12.69 4.92
C TYR A 359 21.82 -13.98 5.35
N LEU A 360 21.40 -13.99 6.61
CA LEU A 360 20.61 -15.06 7.22
C LEU A 360 19.44 -14.44 7.98
N SER A 361 18.24 -14.95 7.76
CA SER A 361 17.12 -14.79 8.69
C SER A 361 16.84 -16.10 9.45
N PRO A 362 16.99 -16.12 10.79
CA PRO A 362 16.88 -17.34 11.58
C PRO A 362 15.44 -17.76 11.92
N PHE A 363 14.44 -16.95 11.57
CA PHE A 363 13.01 -17.25 11.74
C PHE A 363 12.19 -16.36 10.80
N ASN A 364 11.01 -16.83 10.41
CA ASN A 364 10.06 -16.11 9.55
C ASN A 364 8.74 -15.93 10.30
N GLU A 365 8.15 -14.74 10.24
CA GLU A 365 6.89 -14.41 10.93
C GLU A 365 6.83 -15.01 12.35
N PRO A 366 7.79 -14.63 13.22
CA PRO A 366 7.95 -15.27 14.52
C PRO A 366 6.72 -15.13 15.43
N ASP A 367 5.75 -14.29 15.05
CA ASP A 367 4.42 -14.15 15.64
C ASP A 367 3.44 -15.30 15.32
N SER A 368 3.68 -16.09 14.27
CA SER A 368 2.80 -17.17 13.81
C SER A 368 3.44 -18.56 13.90
N SER A 369 2.61 -19.59 14.11
CA SER A 369 3.02 -21.00 13.99
C SER A 369 2.52 -21.68 12.72
N PHE A 370 1.58 -21.04 12.01
CA PHE A 370 0.87 -21.60 10.85
C PHE A 370 0.13 -22.92 11.11
N GLY A 371 -0.16 -23.24 12.38
CA GLY A 371 -0.94 -24.41 12.79
C GLY A 371 -2.46 -24.23 12.65
N PRO A 372 -3.25 -25.25 13.05
CA PRO A 372 -2.81 -26.54 13.63
C PRO A 372 -2.23 -27.51 12.59
N VAL A 373 -1.62 -28.61 13.08
CA VAL A 373 -1.12 -29.72 12.25
C VAL A 373 -2.29 -30.63 11.82
N PRO A 374 -2.39 -31.05 10.54
CA PRO A 374 -1.48 -30.74 9.45
C PRO A 374 -1.65 -29.31 8.93
N CYS A 375 -0.53 -28.64 8.68
CA CYS A 375 -0.52 -27.24 8.27
C CYS A 375 -0.44 -27.10 6.75
N GLY A 376 -0.78 -25.92 6.23
CA GLY A 376 -0.60 -25.60 4.81
C GLY A 376 0.86 -25.36 4.40
N GLN A 377 1.72 -24.98 5.34
CA GLN A 377 3.14 -24.62 5.12
C GLN A 377 3.98 -24.80 6.38
N GLU A 378 5.31 -24.76 6.24
CA GLU A 378 6.23 -24.66 7.39
C GLU A 378 6.03 -23.36 8.18
N GLY A 379 6.25 -23.42 9.49
CA GLY A 379 6.10 -22.29 10.39
C GLY A 379 6.53 -22.58 11.82
N MET A 380 7.20 -21.64 12.47
CA MET A 380 7.59 -21.80 13.88
C MET A 380 7.48 -20.49 14.63
N GLN A 381 6.56 -20.45 15.59
CA GLN A 381 6.42 -19.27 16.43
C GLN A 381 7.69 -19.13 17.29
N THR A 382 8.32 -17.96 17.23
CA THR A 382 9.48 -17.60 18.07
C THR A 382 9.08 -16.40 18.92
N LYS A 383 8.67 -16.68 20.15
CA LYS A 383 8.09 -15.66 21.04
C LYS A 383 9.11 -14.54 21.34
N PRO A 384 8.67 -13.31 21.64
CA PRO A 384 9.58 -12.19 21.92
C PRO A 384 10.67 -12.52 22.95
N ASN A 385 10.33 -13.26 24.02
CA ASN A 385 11.28 -13.68 25.05
C ASN A 385 12.31 -14.75 24.59
N GLN A 386 12.16 -15.32 23.39
CA GLN A 386 13.06 -16.31 22.80
C GLN A 386 13.99 -15.72 21.74
N ARG A 387 13.56 -14.66 21.03
CA ARG A 387 14.26 -14.09 19.86
C ARG A 387 15.72 -13.72 20.14
N ALA A 388 15.99 -13.04 21.26
CA ALA A 388 17.35 -12.68 21.66
C ALA A 388 18.24 -13.92 21.91
N ALA A 389 17.70 -14.97 22.54
CA ALA A 389 18.45 -16.20 22.80
C ALA A 389 18.77 -16.95 21.51
N VAL A 390 17.82 -17.01 20.57
CA VAL A 390 18.01 -17.59 19.23
C VAL A 390 19.11 -16.86 18.47
N ILE A 391 19.05 -15.52 18.40
CA ILE A 391 20.06 -14.70 17.71
C ILE A 391 21.45 -14.89 18.34
N ASN A 392 21.55 -14.93 19.67
CA ASN A 392 22.81 -15.19 20.36
C ASN A 392 23.38 -16.58 20.02
N GLY A 393 22.52 -17.62 20.01
CA GLY A 393 22.90 -18.98 19.64
C GLY A 393 23.43 -19.06 18.21
N VAL A 394 22.74 -18.45 17.25
CA VAL A 394 23.16 -18.37 15.85
C VAL A 394 24.47 -17.60 15.71
N TYR A 395 24.55 -16.38 16.25
CA TYR A 395 25.73 -15.53 16.13
C TYR A 395 26.98 -16.19 16.73
N SER A 396 26.87 -16.82 17.90
CA SER A 396 27.98 -17.55 18.53
C SER A 396 28.54 -18.65 17.61
N LYS A 397 27.66 -19.33 16.88
CA LYS A 397 28.04 -20.40 15.98
C LYS A 397 28.60 -19.89 14.65
N LEU A 398 28.07 -18.79 14.11
CA LEU A 398 28.71 -18.08 12.99
C LEU A 398 30.13 -17.65 13.36
N VAL A 399 30.36 -17.12 14.56
CA VAL A 399 31.71 -16.78 15.06
C VAL A 399 32.62 -18.00 15.11
N SER A 400 32.14 -19.14 15.62
CA SER A 400 32.94 -20.38 15.67
C SER A 400 33.36 -20.91 14.29
N LYS A 401 32.63 -20.53 13.24
CA LYS A 401 32.91 -20.85 11.83
C LYS A 401 33.65 -19.75 11.07
N GLY A 402 33.92 -18.60 11.71
CA GLY A 402 34.52 -17.44 11.04
C GLY A 402 33.59 -16.79 10.00
N LEU A 403 32.28 -16.96 10.12
CA LEU A 403 31.27 -16.45 9.17
C LEU A 403 30.63 -15.13 9.60
N GLN A 404 30.86 -14.65 10.83
CA GLN A 404 30.23 -13.44 11.39
C GLN A 404 30.48 -12.15 10.59
N ASN A 405 31.59 -12.10 9.83
CA ASN A 405 31.92 -10.96 8.96
C ASN A 405 31.46 -11.17 7.50
N LYS A 406 30.93 -12.35 7.17
CA LYS A 406 30.45 -12.71 5.83
C LYS A 406 28.92 -12.73 5.77
N VAL A 407 28.26 -13.15 6.85
CA VAL A 407 26.82 -13.34 6.93
C VAL A 407 26.22 -12.42 8.00
N GLY A 408 25.45 -11.43 7.56
CA GLY A 408 24.67 -10.58 8.45
C GLY A 408 23.38 -11.26 8.91
N ILE A 409 23.05 -11.16 10.20
CA ILE A 409 21.76 -11.64 10.72
C ILE A 409 20.68 -10.58 10.45
N MET A 410 19.63 -10.97 9.74
CA MET A 410 18.40 -10.21 9.57
C MET A 410 17.39 -10.64 10.64
N ALA A 411 16.71 -9.69 11.25
CA ALA A 411 15.59 -9.92 12.17
C ALA A 411 14.67 -8.70 12.07
N ASP A 412 13.35 -8.77 12.16
CA ASP A 412 12.58 -9.79 12.84
C ASP A 412 11.71 -10.64 11.89
N GLU A 413 11.54 -10.21 10.64
CA GLU A 413 10.60 -10.82 9.66
C GLU A 413 9.15 -10.88 10.19
N SER A 414 8.76 -9.95 11.08
CA SER A 414 7.40 -9.92 11.63
C SER A 414 6.35 -9.70 10.53
N SER A 415 5.22 -10.40 10.62
CA SER A 415 4.13 -10.29 9.64
C SER A 415 3.41 -8.92 9.67
N ASN A 416 3.47 -8.23 10.81
CA ASN A 416 2.68 -7.04 11.13
C ASN A 416 3.56 -5.96 11.80
N LEU A 417 3.51 -4.73 11.27
CA LEU A 417 4.36 -3.63 11.74
C LEU A 417 4.00 -3.17 13.15
N GLY A 418 2.71 -3.08 13.47
CA GLY A 418 2.25 -2.67 14.79
C GLY A 418 2.62 -3.67 15.88
N LEU A 419 2.53 -4.97 15.58
CA LEU A 419 2.97 -6.02 16.49
C LEU A 419 4.49 -5.94 16.72
N ALA A 420 5.26 -5.81 15.64
CA ALA A 420 6.71 -5.67 15.70
C ALA A 420 7.14 -4.50 16.62
N GLN A 421 6.52 -3.32 16.45
CA GLN A 421 6.77 -2.15 17.31
C GLN A 421 6.55 -2.46 18.80
N ASN A 422 5.47 -3.17 19.12
CA ASN A 422 5.13 -3.49 20.51
C ASN A 422 6.12 -4.48 21.15
N GLU A 423 6.79 -5.31 20.35
CA GLU A 423 7.64 -6.39 20.85
C GLU A 423 9.12 -6.01 20.93
N TYR A 424 9.62 -5.11 20.08
CA TYR A 424 11.06 -4.78 19.99
C TYR A 424 11.68 -4.35 21.31
N ALA A 425 10.98 -3.55 22.12
CA ALA A 425 11.49 -3.09 23.42
C ALA A 425 11.86 -4.24 24.38
N SER A 426 11.24 -5.42 24.22
CA SER A 426 11.45 -6.57 25.11
C SER A 426 12.72 -7.36 24.81
N TRP A 427 13.22 -7.35 23.57
CA TRP A 427 14.27 -8.28 23.15
C TRP A 427 15.36 -7.67 22.26
N LEU A 428 15.01 -6.73 21.37
CA LEU A 428 15.94 -6.20 20.36
C LEU A 428 17.18 -5.51 20.99
N PRO A 429 17.07 -4.71 22.07
CA PRO A 429 18.23 -4.11 22.71
C PRO A 429 19.30 -5.11 23.19
N GLN A 430 18.92 -6.37 23.44
CA GLN A 430 19.84 -7.41 23.95
C GLN A 430 20.80 -7.95 22.88
N VAL A 431 20.47 -7.75 21.59
CA VAL A 431 21.18 -8.35 20.45
C VAL A 431 21.40 -7.39 19.28
N LEU A 432 21.16 -6.09 19.49
CA LEU A 432 21.27 -5.08 18.44
C LEU A 432 22.68 -5.02 17.80
N ASP A 433 23.72 -5.37 18.56
CA ASP A 433 25.10 -5.49 18.08
C ASP A 433 25.31 -6.65 17.09
N LYS A 434 24.43 -7.65 17.10
CA LYS A 434 24.51 -8.89 16.29
C LYS A 434 23.58 -8.88 15.08
N VAL A 435 22.56 -8.03 15.10
CA VAL A 435 21.61 -7.84 13.99
C VAL A 435 22.21 -6.88 12.96
N ALA A 436 22.35 -7.31 11.72
CA ALA A 436 22.84 -6.47 10.63
C ALA A 436 21.75 -5.50 10.13
N VAL A 437 20.52 -5.99 9.99
CA VAL A 437 19.39 -5.23 9.43
C VAL A 437 18.11 -5.59 10.18
N ILE A 438 17.25 -4.59 10.38
CA ILE A 438 15.91 -4.80 10.91
C ILE A 438 14.97 -5.06 9.73
N CYS A 439 14.28 -6.19 9.67
CA CYS A 439 13.38 -6.54 8.55
C CYS A 439 11.97 -6.87 9.03
N HIS A 440 11.02 -6.69 8.13
CA HIS A 440 9.59 -6.80 8.38
C HIS A 440 8.83 -7.12 7.10
N HIS A 441 7.64 -7.69 7.26
CA HIS A 441 6.67 -7.88 6.20
C HIS A 441 5.62 -6.78 6.25
N THR A 442 4.82 -6.66 5.19
CA THR A 442 3.75 -5.65 5.10
C THR A 442 2.36 -6.25 4.85
N TYR A 443 2.10 -7.42 5.43
CA TYR A 443 0.81 -8.12 5.33
C TYR A 443 -0.33 -7.43 6.12
N ASP A 444 -0.02 -6.41 6.92
CA ASP A 444 -0.99 -5.48 7.51
C ASP A 444 -1.34 -4.31 6.58
N PHE A 445 -0.76 -4.26 5.38
CA PHE A 445 -1.04 -3.30 4.31
C PHE A 445 -1.08 -1.84 4.79
N PRO A 446 -0.01 -1.36 5.44
CA PRO A 446 -0.05 -0.14 6.23
C PRO A 446 -0.37 1.09 5.38
N THR A 447 -1.06 2.07 5.97
CA THR A 447 -1.17 3.41 5.39
C THR A 447 0.21 4.08 5.34
N ASP A 448 0.36 5.13 4.53
CA ASP A 448 1.60 5.91 4.48
C ASP A 448 2.03 6.40 5.88
N ALA A 449 1.07 6.86 6.68
CA ALA A 449 1.30 7.31 8.05
C ALA A 449 1.77 6.18 8.97
N ASN A 450 1.14 4.99 8.89
CA ASN A 450 1.51 3.85 9.73
C ASN A 450 2.89 3.29 9.35
N TYR A 451 3.19 3.20 8.07
CA TYR A 451 4.50 2.72 7.62
C TYR A 451 5.60 3.73 8.00
N LEU A 452 5.36 5.03 7.80
CA LEU A 452 6.28 6.07 8.24
C LEU A 452 6.47 6.06 9.77
N SER A 453 5.41 5.79 10.54
CA SER A 453 5.50 5.64 12.00
C SER A 453 6.39 4.46 12.39
N TYR A 454 6.24 3.31 11.72
CA TYR A 454 7.10 2.14 11.91
C TYR A 454 8.58 2.46 11.71
N VAL A 455 8.98 2.99 10.56
CA VAL A 455 10.39 3.25 10.26
C VAL A 455 10.99 4.32 11.18
N ASN A 456 10.20 5.34 11.55
CA ASN A 456 10.64 6.36 12.51
C ASN A 456 10.83 5.80 13.92
N TYR A 457 9.94 4.89 14.35
CA TYR A 457 10.10 4.19 15.62
C TYR A 457 11.38 3.35 15.62
N VAL A 458 11.61 2.53 14.58
CA VAL A 458 12.83 1.72 14.47
C VAL A 458 14.07 2.58 14.50
N LYS A 459 14.09 3.69 13.74
CA LYS A 459 15.18 4.66 13.76
C LYS A 459 15.42 5.28 15.15
N SER A 460 14.38 5.43 15.97
CA SER A 460 14.53 5.97 17.32
C SER A 460 15.19 4.99 18.30
N ILE A 461 14.93 3.69 18.16
CA ILE A 461 15.47 2.65 19.05
C ILE A 461 16.76 2.00 18.51
N ALA A 462 17.00 2.09 17.21
CA ALA A 462 18.11 1.48 16.49
C ALA A 462 18.66 2.43 15.40
N PRO A 463 19.18 3.62 15.77
CA PRO A 463 19.51 4.70 14.83
C PRO A 463 20.58 4.35 13.78
N ASN A 464 21.38 3.30 14.03
CA ASN A 464 22.43 2.84 13.14
C ASN A 464 22.02 1.59 12.32
N LYS A 465 20.76 1.18 12.39
CA LYS A 465 20.23 0.05 11.62
C LYS A 465 19.30 0.55 10.53
N GLN A 466 19.36 -0.11 9.38
CA GLN A 466 18.36 0.07 8.31
C GLN A 466 17.15 -0.80 8.59
N THR A 467 15.99 -0.38 8.10
CA THR A 467 14.82 -1.23 7.89
C THR A 467 14.84 -1.77 6.46
N TRP A 468 14.43 -3.03 6.25
CA TRP A 468 14.16 -3.65 4.94
C TRP A 468 12.76 -4.27 4.90
N MET A 469 12.04 -4.05 3.80
CA MET A 469 10.80 -4.78 3.49
C MET A 469 11.17 -6.11 2.83
N SER A 470 11.00 -7.22 3.54
CA SER A 470 11.49 -8.53 3.11
C SER A 470 10.41 -9.45 2.53
N GLU A 471 9.12 -9.13 2.71
CA GLU A 471 8.05 -9.96 2.19
C GLU A 471 6.68 -9.26 2.12
N VAL A 472 5.99 -9.48 1.02
CA VAL A 472 4.53 -9.29 0.88
C VAL A 472 4.04 -10.07 -0.35
N CYS A 473 2.76 -10.45 -0.35
CA CYS A 473 2.05 -11.04 -1.48
C CYS A 473 0.55 -10.83 -1.34
N CYS A 474 -0.21 -11.51 -2.20
CA CYS A 474 -1.55 -11.96 -1.85
C CYS A 474 -2.52 -10.79 -1.58
N SER A 475 -2.56 -9.88 -2.55
CA SER A 475 -3.47 -8.73 -2.59
C SER A 475 -3.87 -8.48 -4.03
N VAL A 476 -5.17 -8.60 -4.28
CA VAL A 476 -5.84 -8.18 -5.51
C VAL A 476 -6.65 -6.93 -5.21
N GLY A 477 -6.47 -5.89 -6.02
CA GLY A 477 -7.15 -4.60 -5.84
C GLY A 477 -6.95 -3.63 -7.01
N ALA A 478 -7.23 -2.37 -6.76
CA ALA A 478 -7.04 -1.24 -7.67
C ALA A 478 -5.57 -1.02 -8.06
N ALA A 479 -5.33 -0.45 -9.24
CA ALA A 479 -3.99 -0.21 -9.77
C ALA A 479 -3.15 0.76 -8.90
N ASP A 480 -3.79 1.64 -8.14
CA ASP A 480 -3.16 2.57 -7.20
C ASP A 480 -2.99 1.98 -5.78
N ALA A 481 -3.37 0.71 -5.60
CA ALA A 481 -3.37 0.00 -4.33
C ALA A 481 -4.12 0.73 -3.20
N SER A 482 -5.11 1.56 -3.52
CA SER A 482 -5.93 2.28 -2.52
C SER A 482 -6.78 1.35 -1.65
N ASP A 483 -7.16 0.19 -2.20
CA ASP A 483 -8.01 -0.83 -1.58
C ASP A 483 -7.23 -2.11 -1.18
N ARG A 484 -5.88 -2.04 -1.18
CA ARG A 484 -4.98 -3.15 -0.83
C ARG A 484 -5.38 -3.81 0.49
N LYS A 485 -5.38 -5.14 0.48
CA LYS A 485 -5.74 -5.98 1.62
C LYS A 485 -5.36 -7.41 1.31
N TRP A 486 -5.27 -8.22 2.36
CA TRP A 486 -5.12 -9.66 2.18
C TRP A 486 -6.31 -10.20 1.38
N SER A 487 -6.06 -10.77 0.21
CA SER A 487 -7.09 -11.39 -0.61
C SER A 487 -6.56 -12.52 -1.48
N GLY A 488 -7.39 -13.54 -1.64
CA GLY A 488 -7.25 -14.52 -2.71
C GLY A 488 -7.70 -13.93 -4.04
N GLY A 489 -7.26 -14.56 -5.13
CA GLY A 489 -7.54 -14.16 -6.50
C GLY A 489 -6.25 -14.00 -7.30
N TYR A 490 -6.36 -14.17 -8.61
CA TYR A 490 -5.30 -14.07 -9.59
C TYR A 490 -5.62 -12.93 -10.55
N ASP A 491 -4.74 -11.91 -10.62
CA ASP A 491 -4.83 -10.82 -11.57
C ASP A 491 -3.52 -10.71 -12.38
N PRO A 492 -3.46 -11.32 -13.58
CA PRO A 492 -2.27 -11.27 -14.43
C PRO A 492 -2.16 -9.96 -15.22
N THR A 493 -3.15 -9.08 -15.13
CA THR A 493 -3.28 -7.89 -15.97
C THR A 493 -2.49 -6.72 -15.43
N ILE A 494 -2.46 -5.63 -16.20
CA ILE A 494 -1.72 -4.42 -15.80
C ILE A 494 -2.23 -3.84 -14.48
N ARG A 495 -3.51 -4.04 -14.14
CA ARG A 495 -4.07 -3.62 -12.86
C ARG A 495 -3.34 -4.29 -11.69
N GLY A 496 -3.23 -5.62 -11.72
CA GLY A 496 -2.48 -6.38 -10.71
C GLY A 496 -0.99 -6.02 -10.68
N GLY A 497 -0.39 -5.78 -11.85
CA GLY A 497 1.01 -5.35 -11.94
C GLY A 497 1.27 -3.97 -11.32
N LEU A 498 0.37 -3.00 -11.51
CA LEU A 498 0.48 -1.66 -10.93
C LEU A 498 0.12 -1.64 -9.44
N HIS A 499 -0.77 -2.51 -8.99
CA HIS A 499 -1.11 -2.66 -7.57
C HIS A 499 0.16 -2.89 -6.72
N PHE A 500 0.96 -3.90 -7.05
CA PHE A 500 2.20 -4.17 -6.34
C PHE A 500 3.30 -3.15 -6.64
N ALA A 501 3.40 -2.64 -7.87
CA ALA A 501 4.34 -1.56 -8.17
C ALA A 501 4.07 -0.32 -7.30
N THR A 502 2.80 -0.01 -7.03
CA THR A 502 2.41 1.12 -6.18
C THR A 502 2.74 0.88 -4.70
N MET A 503 2.60 -0.36 -4.21
CA MET A 503 3.05 -0.74 -2.87
C MET A 503 4.58 -0.66 -2.74
N MET A 504 5.31 -1.06 -3.79
CA MET A 504 6.76 -0.92 -3.85
C MET A 504 7.21 0.55 -3.88
N MET A 505 6.50 1.40 -4.63
CA MET A 505 6.70 2.85 -4.58
C MET A 505 6.45 3.42 -3.19
N GLN A 506 5.43 2.96 -2.46
CA GLN A 506 5.19 3.36 -1.07
C GLN A 506 6.39 3.01 -0.18
N SER A 507 6.90 1.77 -0.27
CA SER A 507 8.06 1.32 0.49
C SER A 507 9.30 2.20 0.23
N PHE A 508 9.61 2.51 -1.03
CA PHE A 508 10.80 3.32 -1.35
C PHE A 508 10.63 4.82 -1.12
N ILE A 509 9.45 5.39 -1.34
CA ILE A 509 9.25 6.84 -1.29
C ILE A 509 8.86 7.27 0.12
N VAL A 510 7.90 6.57 0.75
CA VAL A 510 7.33 6.94 2.05
C VAL A 510 8.18 6.37 3.18
N ALA A 511 8.35 5.05 3.21
CA ALA A 511 9.10 4.38 4.27
C ALA A 511 10.62 4.50 4.09
N GLN A 512 11.08 4.89 2.89
CA GLN A 512 12.50 5.02 2.55
C GLN A 512 13.30 3.74 2.76
N GLU A 513 12.65 2.60 2.55
CA GLU A 513 13.28 1.29 2.60
C GLU A 513 14.44 1.25 1.58
N ALA A 514 15.56 0.67 2.00
CA ALA A 514 16.70 0.45 1.12
C ALA A 514 16.54 -0.83 0.28
N HIS A 515 15.60 -1.69 0.66
CA HIS A 515 15.46 -3.04 0.13
C HIS A 515 13.99 -3.44 0.04
N TYR A 516 13.65 -4.19 -1.01
CA TYR A 516 12.31 -4.76 -1.20
C TYR A 516 12.42 -6.17 -1.77
N ASP A 517 11.92 -7.16 -1.04
CA ASP A 517 11.71 -8.51 -1.55
C ASP A 517 10.21 -8.82 -1.62
N PHE A 518 9.76 -9.27 -2.79
CA PHE A 518 8.44 -9.90 -2.92
C PHE A 518 8.47 -11.29 -2.29
N TRP A 519 7.30 -11.90 -2.01
CA TRP A 519 7.26 -13.27 -1.49
C TRP A 519 7.74 -14.30 -2.52
N THR A 520 6.88 -15.10 -3.14
CA THR A 520 7.35 -16.10 -4.10
C THR A 520 7.57 -15.51 -5.49
N LEU A 521 8.73 -15.77 -6.09
CA LEU A 521 8.98 -15.36 -7.48
C LEU A 521 8.11 -16.14 -8.48
N LEU A 522 7.73 -17.37 -8.12
CA LEU A 522 6.85 -18.21 -8.92
C LEU A 522 5.72 -18.84 -8.11
N SER A 523 4.62 -19.13 -8.79
CA SER A 523 3.45 -19.75 -8.18
C SER A 523 2.72 -20.74 -9.10
N SER A 524 2.23 -21.84 -8.52
CA SER A 524 1.32 -22.79 -9.18
C SER A 524 -0.15 -22.39 -9.03
N MET A 525 -0.44 -21.34 -8.26
CA MET A 525 -1.80 -20.95 -7.85
C MET A 525 -2.51 -20.11 -8.92
N ILE A 526 -2.50 -20.56 -10.18
CA ILE A 526 -3.18 -19.88 -11.30
C ILE A 526 -4.71 -19.87 -11.10
N GLY A 527 -5.26 -20.87 -10.42
CA GLY A 527 -6.71 -21.00 -10.20
C GLY A 527 -7.48 -21.60 -11.37
N CYS A 528 -6.79 -22.13 -12.38
CA CYS A 528 -7.38 -22.77 -13.54
C CYS A 528 -6.42 -23.82 -14.14
N SER A 529 -6.89 -24.60 -15.12
CA SER A 529 -6.05 -25.48 -15.93
C SER A 529 -5.65 -24.77 -17.23
N PRO A 530 -4.37 -24.41 -17.43
CA PRO A 530 -3.92 -23.73 -18.64
C PRO A 530 -4.08 -24.56 -19.92
N LEU A 531 -3.93 -25.88 -19.86
CA LEU A 531 -4.17 -26.73 -21.04
C LEU A 531 -5.66 -26.84 -21.39
N GLY A 532 -6.53 -26.92 -20.39
CA GLY A 532 -7.98 -26.98 -20.61
C GLY A 532 -8.59 -25.63 -21.01
N ASN A 533 -7.99 -24.53 -20.56
CA ASN A 533 -8.41 -23.16 -20.89
C ASN A 533 -7.17 -22.24 -21.05
N PRO A 534 -6.54 -22.21 -22.23
CA PRO A 534 -5.33 -21.41 -22.45
C PRO A 534 -5.48 -19.91 -22.19
N SER A 535 -6.69 -19.36 -22.33
CA SER A 535 -6.93 -17.94 -22.04
C SER A 535 -6.93 -17.59 -20.55
N CYS A 536 -7.06 -18.59 -19.65
CA CYS A 536 -7.21 -18.31 -18.22
C CYS A 536 -5.94 -17.72 -17.58
N VAL A 537 -4.75 -18.02 -18.12
CA VAL A 537 -3.48 -17.44 -17.66
C VAL A 537 -3.37 -15.93 -17.93
N ASN A 538 -4.25 -15.39 -18.78
CA ASN A 538 -4.31 -13.96 -19.08
C ASN A 538 -5.58 -13.29 -18.50
N SER A 539 -6.38 -14.04 -17.73
CA SER A 539 -7.69 -13.59 -17.25
C SER A 539 -7.73 -13.56 -15.72
N ILE A 540 -8.38 -12.53 -15.18
CA ILE A 540 -8.61 -12.44 -13.74
C ILE A 540 -9.52 -13.59 -13.29
N ASN A 541 -9.20 -14.22 -12.16
CA ASN A 541 -10.09 -15.20 -11.53
C ASN A 541 -9.96 -15.16 -10.00
N THR A 542 -10.96 -15.70 -9.31
CA THR A 542 -11.02 -15.71 -7.83
C THR A 542 -10.48 -17.00 -7.20
N SER A 543 -10.17 -18.02 -8.01
CA SER A 543 -9.71 -19.33 -7.53
C SER A 543 -8.20 -19.40 -7.36
N GLY A 544 -7.46 -18.53 -8.03
CA GLY A 544 -6.01 -18.42 -7.94
C GLY A 544 -5.53 -17.49 -6.84
N TRP A 545 -4.25 -17.19 -6.83
CA TRP A 545 -3.59 -16.27 -5.91
C TRP A 545 -2.64 -15.35 -6.65
N GLN A 546 -2.47 -14.13 -6.14
CA GLN A 546 -1.52 -13.16 -6.65
C GLN A 546 -0.25 -13.19 -5.79
N ASP A 547 0.41 -14.35 -5.80
CA ASP A 547 1.56 -14.69 -4.97
C ASP A 547 2.84 -14.94 -5.78
N GLY A 548 2.76 -15.06 -7.11
CA GLY A 548 3.90 -15.19 -8.01
C GLY A 548 4.07 -14.02 -8.99
N LEU A 549 5.28 -13.86 -9.54
CA LEU A 549 5.55 -13.02 -10.72
C LEU A 549 5.34 -13.81 -12.01
N ILE A 550 5.79 -15.07 -12.00
CA ILE A 550 5.67 -16.05 -13.08
C ILE A 550 4.85 -17.23 -12.56
N TYR A 551 3.95 -17.77 -13.38
CA TYR A 551 3.12 -18.89 -12.99
C TYR A 551 3.41 -20.13 -13.82
N TYR A 552 3.06 -21.29 -13.29
CA TYR A 552 3.20 -22.58 -13.95
C TYR A 552 1.99 -23.48 -13.65
N ASP A 553 1.78 -24.48 -14.49
CA ASP A 553 0.65 -25.40 -14.33
C ASP A 553 0.84 -26.28 -13.08
N PRO A 554 -0.09 -26.27 -12.10
CA PRO A 554 0.02 -27.15 -10.93
C PRO A 554 -0.03 -28.65 -11.29
N ASN A 555 -0.51 -29.02 -12.48
CA ASN A 555 -0.60 -30.40 -12.95
C ASN A 555 0.51 -30.78 -13.95
N TYR A 556 1.61 -30.02 -14.02
CA TYR A 556 2.71 -30.23 -14.97
C TYR A 556 3.22 -31.68 -14.95
N ALA A 557 3.24 -32.32 -13.79
CA ALA A 557 3.74 -33.69 -13.63
C ALA A 557 2.85 -34.73 -14.33
N GLN A 558 1.55 -34.48 -14.41
CA GLN A 558 0.58 -35.39 -15.03
C GLN A 558 0.42 -35.09 -16.53
N ASN A 559 0.47 -33.82 -16.92
CA ASN A 559 0.11 -33.39 -18.28
C ASN A 559 1.30 -32.94 -19.16
N GLY A 560 2.51 -32.82 -18.59
CA GLY A 560 3.71 -32.41 -19.31
C GLY A 560 3.76 -30.92 -19.68
N ASN A 561 2.91 -30.08 -19.09
CA ASN A 561 2.88 -28.65 -19.34
C ASN A 561 3.97 -27.91 -18.55
N PHE A 562 5.13 -27.72 -19.17
CA PHE A 562 6.26 -27.00 -18.58
C PHE A 562 6.32 -25.51 -18.96
N ALA A 563 5.20 -24.92 -19.39
CA ALA A 563 5.14 -23.52 -19.76
C ALA A 563 5.32 -22.58 -18.55
N LEU A 564 5.95 -21.44 -18.79
CA LEU A 564 6.08 -20.34 -17.84
C LEU A 564 5.18 -19.19 -18.28
N TYR A 565 4.26 -18.79 -17.42
CA TYR A 565 3.26 -17.75 -17.69
C TYR A 565 3.64 -16.45 -16.98
N LEU A 566 4.15 -15.50 -17.75
CA LEU A 566 4.56 -14.18 -17.25
C LEU A 566 3.33 -13.29 -17.05
N THR A 567 3.16 -12.72 -15.86
CA THR A 567 2.11 -11.72 -15.60
C THR A 567 2.61 -10.31 -15.84
N LYS A 568 1.71 -9.31 -15.87
CA LYS A 568 2.15 -7.90 -15.87
C LYS A 568 2.90 -7.52 -14.59
N HIS A 569 2.75 -8.27 -13.50
CA HIS A 569 3.56 -8.07 -12.29
C HIS A 569 5.04 -8.39 -12.54
N TYR A 570 5.35 -9.42 -13.35
CA TYR A 570 6.74 -9.64 -13.80
C TYR A 570 7.29 -8.40 -14.52
N TRP A 571 6.52 -7.85 -15.46
CA TRP A 571 6.98 -6.72 -16.25
C TRP A 571 7.10 -5.43 -15.45
N THR A 572 6.22 -5.17 -14.48
CA THR A 572 6.39 -4.03 -13.57
C THR A 572 7.59 -4.22 -12.64
N MET A 573 7.80 -5.43 -12.10
CA MET A 573 8.99 -5.77 -11.31
C MET A 573 10.29 -5.59 -12.11
N LYS A 574 10.28 -5.87 -13.42
CA LYS A 574 11.42 -5.66 -14.31
C LYS A 574 11.94 -4.23 -14.31
N HIS A 575 11.07 -3.23 -14.19
CA HIS A 575 11.48 -1.83 -14.04
C HIS A 575 12.31 -1.63 -12.77
N PHE A 576 11.81 -2.11 -11.63
CA PHE A 576 12.53 -1.95 -10.38
C PHE A 576 13.82 -2.77 -10.34
N GLY A 577 13.78 -4.04 -10.72
CA GLY A 577 14.97 -4.90 -10.70
C GLY A 577 16.11 -4.39 -11.60
N ASN A 578 15.81 -3.71 -12.72
CA ASN A 578 16.84 -3.16 -13.60
C ASN A 578 17.30 -1.73 -13.25
N PHE A 579 16.48 -0.93 -12.57
CA PHE A 579 16.78 0.49 -12.31
C PHE A 579 16.93 0.86 -10.82
N VAL A 580 16.62 -0.06 -9.90
CA VAL A 580 16.84 0.06 -8.46
C VAL A 580 17.87 -1.00 -8.06
N LYS A 581 19.15 -0.62 -8.08
CA LYS A 581 20.29 -1.51 -7.88
C LYS A 581 21.07 -1.17 -6.62
N PRO A 582 21.78 -2.14 -6.02
CA PRO A 582 22.70 -1.86 -4.91
C PRO A 582 23.65 -0.70 -5.24
N GLY A 583 23.78 0.24 -4.30
CA GLY A 583 24.62 1.43 -4.44
C GLY A 583 23.97 2.61 -5.18
N PHE A 584 22.83 2.42 -5.84
CA PHE A 584 22.10 3.53 -6.45
C PHE A 584 21.41 4.37 -5.37
N ILE A 585 21.24 5.67 -5.62
CA ILE A 585 20.73 6.62 -4.62
C ILE A 585 19.36 7.14 -5.02
N ARG A 586 18.42 7.15 -4.08
CA ARG A 586 17.13 7.79 -4.28
C ARG A 586 17.26 9.30 -4.09
N HIS A 587 16.60 10.07 -4.96
CA HIS A 587 16.38 11.49 -4.80
C HIS A 587 14.91 11.79 -4.48
N ALA A 588 14.66 12.80 -3.66
CA ALA A 588 13.31 13.26 -3.39
C ALA A 588 12.72 13.98 -4.60
N VAL A 589 11.40 13.87 -4.78
CA VAL A 589 10.65 14.54 -5.85
C VAL A 589 9.50 15.31 -5.20
N ASN A 590 9.40 16.61 -5.50
CA ASN A 590 8.35 17.50 -4.98
C ASN A 590 7.53 18.11 -6.12
N GLY A 591 6.37 18.71 -5.80
CA GLY A 591 5.56 19.47 -6.76
C GLY A 591 4.58 18.63 -7.59
N THR A 592 4.38 17.36 -7.23
CA THR A 592 3.40 16.47 -7.87
C THR A 592 2.84 15.47 -6.86
N ASP A 593 1.57 15.08 -7.05
CA ASP A 593 0.94 13.97 -6.34
C ASP A 593 1.23 12.62 -7.01
N THR A 594 1.80 12.63 -8.22
CA THR A 594 2.20 11.40 -8.92
C THR A 594 3.42 10.79 -8.24
N LYS A 595 3.37 9.49 -7.93
CA LYS A 595 4.50 8.77 -7.38
C LYS A 595 5.60 8.62 -8.44
N ILE A 596 6.66 9.41 -8.32
CA ILE A 596 7.85 9.34 -9.16
C ILE A 596 9.04 8.91 -8.29
N LEU A 597 9.64 7.77 -8.62
CA LEU A 597 10.88 7.32 -8.03
C LEU A 597 12.06 7.78 -8.88
N ALA A 598 12.88 8.65 -8.30
CA ALA A 598 14.07 9.21 -8.94
C ALA A 598 15.31 8.51 -8.39
N VAL A 599 16.07 7.84 -9.27
CA VAL A 599 17.19 6.97 -8.91
C VAL A 599 18.45 7.37 -9.66
N GLU A 600 19.53 7.59 -8.94
CA GLU A 600 20.82 8.00 -9.47
C GLU A 600 21.84 6.85 -9.38
N SER A 601 22.56 6.60 -10.48
CA SER A 601 23.79 5.80 -10.49
C SER A 601 24.99 6.70 -10.84
N ASP A 602 26.20 6.13 -10.89
CA ASP A 602 27.39 6.88 -11.31
C ASP A 602 27.30 7.44 -12.74
N THR A 603 26.53 6.78 -13.62
CA THR A 603 26.49 7.10 -15.06
C THR A 603 25.11 7.50 -15.57
N THR A 604 24.05 7.24 -14.81
CA THR A 604 22.68 7.46 -15.24
C THR A 604 21.81 8.07 -14.14
N PHE A 605 20.68 8.62 -14.57
CA PHE A 605 19.56 8.98 -13.73
C PHE A 605 18.31 8.29 -14.31
N ALA A 606 17.53 7.59 -13.50
CA ALA A 606 16.30 6.94 -13.90
C ALA A 606 15.10 7.54 -13.15
N LEU A 607 14.01 7.82 -13.88
CA LEU A 607 12.73 8.24 -13.32
C LEU A 607 11.70 7.16 -13.62
N LEU A 608 11.17 6.52 -12.59
CA LEU A 608 10.08 5.54 -12.68
C LEU A 608 8.80 6.21 -12.20
N ALA A 609 7.73 6.17 -12.98
CA ALA A 609 6.46 6.78 -12.62
C ALA A 609 5.27 5.90 -12.99
N ILE A 610 4.30 5.83 -12.08
CA ILE A 610 3.05 5.10 -12.24
C ILE A 610 1.93 6.09 -12.56
N ASN A 611 1.16 5.81 -13.61
CA ASN A 611 -0.17 6.37 -13.79
C ASN A 611 -1.18 5.22 -13.65
N ALA A 612 -1.91 5.22 -12.54
CA ALA A 612 -2.91 4.21 -12.25
C ALA A 612 -4.28 4.52 -12.92
N TYR A 613 -4.44 5.69 -13.52
CA TYR A 613 -5.72 6.21 -14.00
C TYR A 613 -5.93 5.97 -15.50
N ALA A 614 -7.18 6.04 -15.94
CA ALA A 614 -7.59 5.77 -17.32
C ALA A 614 -7.25 6.91 -18.31
N THR A 615 -6.78 8.06 -17.81
CA THR A 615 -6.45 9.22 -18.63
C THR A 615 -4.94 9.41 -18.72
N GLN A 616 -4.47 9.86 -19.89
CA GLN A 616 -3.07 10.23 -20.05
C GLN A 616 -2.80 11.51 -19.26
N THR A 617 -1.67 11.57 -18.59
CA THR A 617 -1.18 12.79 -17.95
C THR A 617 0.21 13.11 -18.49
N THR A 618 0.57 14.39 -18.56
CA THR A 618 1.93 14.81 -18.88
C THR A 618 2.44 15.67 -17.74
N ILE A 619 3.61 15.31 -17.21
CA ILE A 619 4.21 16.01 -16.07
C ILE A 619 5.53 16.63 -16.54
N PRO A 620 5.68 17.96 -16.47
CA PRO A 620 6.99 18.57 -16.65
C PRO A 620 7.85 18.28 -15.42
N VAL A 621 9.05 17.74 -15.64
CA VAL A 621 10.00 17.41 -14.56
C VAL A 621 11.31 18.14 -14.74
N SER A 622 11.68 18.94 -13.75
CA SER A 622 12.98 19.62 -13.69
C SER A 622 13.89 18.97 -12.65
N PHE A 623 15.19 19.27 -12.76
CA PHE A 623 16.20 18.85 -11.79
C PHE A 623 16.70 20.10 -11.06
N GLN A 624 16.67 20.07 -9.72
CA GLN A 624 17.13 21.19 -8.90
C GLN A 624 18.63 21.43 -9.06
N ASP A 625 19.42 20.37 -9.22
CA ASP A 625 20.84 20.47 -9.51
C ASP A 625 21.04 20.85 -10.98
N THR A 626 21.27 22.14 -11.22
CA THR A 626 21.49 22.71 -12.55
C THR A 626 22.88 22.41 -13.12
N SER A 627 23.78 21.82 -12.33
CA SER A 627 25.08 21.33 -12.81
C SER A 627 24.97 20.00 -13.56
N LEU A 628 23.91 19.22 -13.28
CA LEU A 628 23.65 17.97 -13.99
C LEU A 628 23.40 18.24 -15.48
N ARG A 629 24.18 17.58 -16.32
CA ARG A 629 23.98 17.52 -17.77
C ARG A 629 23.39 16.16 -18.11
N LEU A 630 22.09 16.15 -18.37
CA LEU A 630 21.34 14.92 -18.64
C LEU A 630 20.96 14.86 -20.11
N GLN A 631 21.12 13.68 -20.71
CA GLN A 631 20.61 13.36 -22.04
C GLN A 631 19.68 12.17 -21.93
N ALA A 632 18.43 12.32 -22.39
CA ALA A 632 17.51 11.20 -22.49
C ALA A 632 18.11 10.10 -23.40
N ALA A 633 18.21 8.88 -22.87
CA ALA A 633 18.88 7.78 -23.54
C ALA A 633 17.91 6.66 -23.91
N ARG A 634 17.03 6.26 -22.98
CA ARG A 634 16.08 5.15 -23.16
C ARG A 634 14.79 5.41 -22.39
N ALA A 635 13.69 4.85 -22.87
CA ALA A 635 12.42 4.85 -22.16
C ALA A 635 11.72 3.51 -22.35
N TYR A 636 11.12 2.98 -21.28
CA TYR A 636 10.41 1.71 -21.28
C TYR A 636 9.05 1.88 -20.63
N ARG A 637 8.02 1.20 -21.16
CA ARG A 637 6.67 1.22 -20.61
C ARG A 637 6.09 -0.18 -20.48
N THR A 638 5.41 -0.41 -19.37
CA THR A 638 4.53 -1.56 -19.16
C THR A 638 3.10 -1.03 -19.01
N SER A 639 2.20 -1.50 -19.86
CA SER A 639 0.78 -1.13 -19.91
C SER A 639 -0.08 -2.39 -20.17
N ALA A 640 -1.36 -2.25 -20.48
CA ALA A 640 -2.18 -3.39 -20.91
C ALA A 640 -1.61 -4.08 -22.16
N THR A 641 -1.09 -3.32 -23.13
CA THR A 641 -0.62 -3.80 -24.43
C THR A 641 0.89 -3.85 -24.57
N GLU A 642 1.63 -3.34 -23.58
CA GLU A 642 3.09 -3.25 -23.62
C GLU A 642 3.72 -4.00 -22.45
N ASP A 643 4.78 -4.75 -22.75
CA ASP A 643 5.57 -5.54 -21.80
C ASP A 643 7.00 -5.01 -21.80
N PHE A 644 7.31 -4.06 -20.91
CA PHE A 644 8.60 -3.37 -20.88
C PHE A 644 9.04 -2.86 -22.28
N ALA A 645 8.08 -2.36 -23.06
CA ALA A 645 8.31 -1.96 -24.45
C ALA A 645 9.09 -0.66 -24.52
N SER A 646 9.97 -0.53 -25.53
CA SER A 646 10.64 0.75 -25.78
C SER A 646 9.65 1.80 -26.27
N VAL A 647 9.70 3.00 -25.69
CA VAL A 647 8.80 4.11 -26.03
C VAL A 647 9.58 5.39 -26.33
N GLY A 648 8.87 6.43 -26.79
CA GLY A 648 9.47 7.73 -27.09
C GLY A 648 10.19 8.35 -25.90
N LEU A 649 11.33 8.98 -26.18
CA LEU A 649 12.12 9.71 -25.18
C LEU A 649 11.39 10.98 -24.72
N PRO A 650 11.60 11.42 -23.46
CA PRO A 650 11.03 12.66 -22.98
C PRO A 650 11.70 13.84 -23.68
N VAL A 651 10.94 14.90 -23.93
CA VAL A 651 11.43 16.10 -24.62
C VAL A 651 11.81 17.15 -23.59
N LEU A 652 13.01 17.72 -23.72
CA LEU A 652 13.44 18.85 -22.91
C LEU A 652 12.92 20.16 -23.53
N SER A 653 12.14 20.92 -22.78
CA SER A 653 11.67 22.25 -23.18
C SER A 653 11.62 23.16 -21.96
N ASN A 654 12.09 24.40 -22.10
CA ASN A 654 12.08 25.41 -21.03
C ASN A 654 12.66 24.92 -19.69
N GLY A 655 13.72 24.10 -19.73
CA GLY A 655 14.39 23.57 -18.54
C GLY A 655 13.72 22.38 -17.86
N SER A 656 12.63 21.85 -18.43
CA SER A 656 11.89 20.69 -17.90
C SER A 656 11.73 19.59 -18.94
N TRP A 657 11.84 18.34 -18.49
CA TRP A 657 11.55 17.15 -19.29
C TRP A 657 10.06 16.85 -19.26
N SER A 658 9.43 16.73 -20.42
CA SER A 658 8.03 16.35 -20.53
C SER A 658 7.88 14.84 -20.42
N LEU A 659 7.40 14.36 -19.27
CA LEU A 659 7.14 12.93 -19.02
C LEU A 659 5.69 12.59 -19.37
N VAL A 660 5.49 11.83 -20.43
CA VAL A 660 4.15 11.40 -20.88
C VAL A 660 3.77 10.09 -20.20
N LEU A 661 2.79 10.16 -19.31
CA LEU A 661 2.27 9.02 -18.56
C LEU A 661 1.00 8.49 -19.23
N ALA A 662 1.14 7.43 -20.03
CA ALA A 662 0.00 6.77 -20.65
C ALA A 662 -0.99 6.21 -19.58
N PRO A 663 -2.28 6.06 -19.92
CA PRO A 663 -3.27 5.46 -19.03
C PRO A 663 -2.81 4.12 -18.47
N THR A 664 -3.05 3.88 -17.18
CA THR A 664 -2.83 2.60 -16.49
C THR A 664 -1.50 1.97 -16.90
N SER A 665 -0.39 2.66 -16.61
CA SER A 665 0.94 2.24 -17.01
C SER A 665 2.01 2.57 -15.98
N LEU A 666 3.12 1.83 -16.04
CA LEU A 666 4.40 2.17 -15.40
C LEU A 666 5.39 2.50 -16.52
N THR A 667 6.01 3.68 -16.44
CA THR A 667 7.03 4.12 -17.41
C THR A 667 8.34 4.44 -16.68
N THR A 668 9.46 4.03 -17.26
CA THR A 668 10.81 4.44 -16.83
C THR A 668 11.51 5.20 -17.91
N TRP A 669 12.05 6.37 -17.57
CA TRP A 669 12.94 7.15 -18.41
C TRP A 669 14.35 7.12 -17.84
N VAL A 670 15.33 6.83 -18.69
CA VAL A 670 16.74 6.76 -18.33
C VAL A 670 17.48 7.88 -19.05
N PHE A 671 18.19 8.68 -18.26
CA PHE A 671 19.03 9.78 -18.68
C PHE A 671 20.50 9.40 -18.46
N SER A 672 21.34 9.60 -19.47
CA SER A 672 22.79 9.50 -19.32
C SER A 672 23.35 10.81 -18.75
N LYS A 673 24.32 10.69 -17.84
CA LYS A 673 25.10 11.83 -17.35
C LYS A 673 26.19 12.17 -18.36
N VAL A 674 26.15 13.38 -18.90
CA VAL A 674 27.14 13.90 -19.83
C VAL A 674 28.20 14.66 -19.03
N LYS A 675 29.48 14.46 -19.37
CA LYS A 675 30.59 15.20 -18.76
C LYS A 675 30.76 16.58 -19.35
#